data_AF-A0A2J6STJ4-F1
#
_entry.id   AF-A0A2J6STJ4-F1
#
_cell.length_a   1.000
_cell.length_b   1.000
_cell.length_c   1.000
_cell.angle_alpha   90.00
_cell.angle_beta   90.00
_cell.angle_gamma   90.00
#
_symmetry.space_group_name_H-M   'P 1'
#
loop_
_entity.id
_entity.type
_entity.pdbx_description
1 polymer ?
#
loop_
_entity_poly.entity_id
_entity_poly.type
_entity_poly.pdbx_seq_one_letter_code
_entity_poly.pdbx_strand_id
1 'polypeptide(L)'
;MADSKEPWKGEEEEEEEELDETNYIAQKDAVLFAIDVSESMLAPPPPSDDKKAEKDSPTTAAIKCAYQIMQQRIISNPKDMIGVLLFGTEQSKFQDEDENSRGGLQYPHCYLLSDLNIPAAEDVKTLRGVVQQDEEFKDLLVPTKEPVSMSNMLFCANQIFTTRTPNFGSRRLFIITDKDDPHASDKNARSQAQVRAKDLYDLGVVIELFPISHPDHEFGRSKFYDDIIYRDPAAGEDLDVGPSNFKSSGSDGISLLSNLISDINSKQVAKRALFSNLPFEIGKDFTISVKGYNLLQKQERARKGYVYLDGETKQYVEGETAKFTEDSVRQVEKIEIKKAYKFGGSQVLFTEEEMKQLKTFGSPVLRIIGFKPQSMLPFWAAIKKSTFIYPSEEHYIGSTRVFSALWQKLTKDKKMGVAWYIARSNAAPVLVAILPSEERASDTTKVPIIPAGLWLYQLPFLDDKRDLTPQQKPLVAPDVLIDEMRKVVQQLQLPKAIYDPSKYPNPSLQWHYKILQALALDEELPDQPEDKTVPKFRQIDKRAGEYINKWGEILDKEFREYQKEHYGGIDGTKLKRARVDSEEPPKKKVKPAHSGQTLDGMSVSELKNVVGTKGLSKFTMQELKDLLSAKGLDAKGKKADLVERVEQWIEDN
;
A
#
# COMPACT_ATOMS: atom_id res chain seq x y z
N MET A 1 -19.80 -32.58 -33.24
CA MET A 1 -19.23 -32.53 -31.88
C MET A 1 -18.85 -31.09 -31.67
N ALA A 2 -19.60 -30.38 -30.82
CA ALA A 2 -19.34 -28.98 -30.53
C ALA A 2 -18.12 -28.93 -29.60
N ASP A 3 -17.04 -28.31 -30.06
CA ASP A 3 -15.89 -28.00 -29.21
C ASP A 3 -16.39 -27.16 -28.04
N SER A 4 -16.24 -27.71 -26.83
CA SER A 4 -16.47 -27.00 -25.59
C SER A 4 -15.47 -25.85 -25.51
N LYS A 5 -15.92 -24.63 -25.84
CA LYS A 5 -15.17 -23.40 -25.50
C LYS A 5 -14.89 -23.44 -24.00
N GLU A 6 -13.62 -23.62 -23.64
CA GLU A 6 -13.16 -23.54 -22.26
C GLU A 6 -13.48 -22.12 -21.74
N PRO A 7 -14.25 -21.98 -20.64
CA PRO A 7 -14.81 -20.70 -20.20
C PRO A 7 -13.75 -19.65 -19.82
N TRP A 8 -12.49 -20.06 -19.69
CA TRP A 8 -11.35 -19.20 -19.35
C TRP A 8 -10.65 -18.57 -20.57
N LYS A 9 -11.03 -18.96 -21.80
CA LYS A 9 -10.54 -18.36 -23.06
C LYS A 9 -11.45 -17.20 -23.51
N GLY A 10 -11.74 -16.27 -22.61
CA GLY A 10 -12.30 -14.98 -22.99
C GLY A 10 -11.29 -14.21 -23.84
N GLU A 11 -11.77 -13.54 -24.89
CA GLU A 11 -10.98 -12.61 -25.71
C GLU A 11 -10.69 -11.35 -24.87
N GLU A 12 -9.72 -11.45 -23.95
CA GLU A 12 -9.11 -10.28 -23.33
C GLU A 12 -7.83 -9.95 -24.08
N GLU A 13 -7.96 -9.06 -25.06
CA GLU A 13 -6.83 -8.32 -25.62
C GLU A 13 -6.34 -7.32 -24.58
N GLU A 14 -5.42 -7.73 -23.72
CA GLU A 14 -4.57 -6.78 -23.00
C GLU A 14 -3.13 -6.99 -23.45
N GLU A 15 -2.60 -5.97 -24.14
CA GLU A 15 -1.17 -5.82 -24.32
C GLU A 15 -0.48 -5.80 -22.97
N GLU A 16 0.83 -6.01 -23.03
CA GLU A 16 1.76 -6.00 -21.90
C GLU A 16 1.91 -4.58 -21.32
N GLU A 17 0.81 -4.04 -20.79
CA GLU A 17 0.87 -3.13 -19.67
C GLU A 17 1.04 -4.04 -18.44
N GLU A 18 2.05 -3.78 -17.62
CA GLU A 18 1.96 -4.15 -16.20
C GLU A 18 0.53 -3.83 -15.80
N LEU A 19 -0.28 -4.84 -15.39
CA LEU A 19 -1.69 -4.74 -14.96
C LEU A 19 -2.16 -3.32 -15.17
N ASP A 20 -2.92 -2.93 -16.19
CA ASP A 20 -3.33 -1.54 -16.35
C ASP A 20 -3.88 -1.04 -14.98
N GLU A 21 -2.99 -0.50 -14.15
CA GLU A 21 -3.19 -0.18 -12.73
C GLU A 21 -3.97 1.14 -12.70
N THR A 22 -4.12 1.75 -13.89
CA THR A 22 -5.01 2.80 -14.28
C THR A 22 -6.42 2.29 -14.60
N ASN A 23 -6.62 1.06 -15.09
CA ASN A 23 -7.93 0.37 -15.13
C ASN A 23 -8.44 -0.11 -13.76
N TYR A 24 -7.71 0.20 -12.69
CA TYR A 24 -8.24 0.45 -11.34
C TYR A 24 -9.19 1.68 -11.31
N ILE A 25 -9.91 1.93 -12.42
CA ILE A 25 -10.89 3.01 -12.58
C ILE A 25 -11.87 2.88 -11.42
N ALA A 26 -11.96 3.95 -10.63
CA ALA A 26 -12.96 4.11 -9.61
C ALA A 26 -14.35 3.80 -10.21
N GLN A 27 -14.93 2.64 -9.87
CA GLN A 27 -16.38 2.47 -9.87
C GLN A 27 -16.91 3.71 -9.17
N LYS A 28 -17.72 4.49 -9.90
CA LYS A 28 -18.26 5.73 -9.39
C LYS A 28 -19.05 5.38 -8.14
N ASP A 29 -18.65 5.96 -7.02
CA ASP A 29 -19.30 5.77 -5.73
C ASP A 29 -20.22 6.95 -5.46
N ALA A 30 -21.41 6.68 -4.94
CA ALA A 30 -22.38 7.70 -4.59
C ALA A 30 -22.67 7.64 -3.10
N VAL A 31 -22.29 8.68 -2.37
CA VAL A 31 -22.41 8.75 -0.91
C VAL A 31 -23.31 9.91 -0.52
N LEU A 32 -24.41 9.62 0.17
CA LEU A 32 -25.28 10.65 0.74
C LEU A 32 -25.12 10.66 2.26
N PHE A 33 -24.68 11.78 2.82
CA PHE A 33 -24.64 12.01 4.27
C PHE A 33 -26.00 12.50 4.74
N ALA A 34 -26.71 11.70 5.54
CA ALA A 34 -27.90 12.10 6.27
C ALA A 34 -27.52 12.44 7.73
N ILE A 35 -27.55 13.72 8.08
CA ILE A 35 -27.11 14.23 9.38
C ILE A 35 -28.31 14.71 10.19
N ASP A 36 -28.47 14.19 11.40
CA ASP A 36 -29.51 14.59 12.33
C ASP A 36 -29.25 15.98 12.94
N VAL A 37 -30.27 16.81 12.91
CA VAL A 37 -30.33 18.14 13.53
C VAL A 37 -31.41 18.09 14.61
N SER A 38 -31.02 17.58 15.78
CA SER A 38 -31.85 17.51 16.97
C SER A 38 -31.24 18.32 18.11
N GLU A 39 -32.03 18.68 19.12
CA GLU A 39 -31.53 19.44 20.28
C GLU A 39 -30.36 18.73 20.98
N SER A 40 -30.38 17.39 21.03
CA SER A 40 -29.32 16.58 21.62
C SER A 40 -28.07 16.49 20.74
N MET A 41 -28.21 16.46 19.41
CA MET A 41 -27.09 16.50 18.47
C MET A 41 -26.42 17.88 18.37
N LEU A 42 -27.15 18.94 18.68
CA LEU A 42 -26.63 20.31 18.73
C LEU A 42 -26.03 20.68 20.10
N ALA A 43 -26.27 19.88 21.14
CA ALA A 43 -25.74 20.13 22.48
C ALA A 43 -24.20 20.18 22.46
N PRO A 44 -23.59 21.19 23.09
CA PRO A 44 -22.14 21.24 23.19
C PRO A 44 -21.62 20.09 24.08
N PRO A 45 -20.45 19.53 23.76
CA PRO A 45 -19.84 18.50 24.60
C PRO A 45 -19.55 19.04 26.01
N PRO A 46 -19.54 18.17 27.05
CA PRO A 46 -19.30 18.59 28.42
C PRO A 46 -17.93 19.32 28.54
N PRO A 47 -17.84 20.37 29.36
CA PRO A 47 -16.62 21.16 29.50
C PRO A 47 -15.47 20.28 30.02
N SER A 48 -14.34 20.32 29.32
CA SER A 48 -13.11 19.62 29.69
C SER A 48 -11.92 20.59 29.68
N ASP A 49 -11.05 20.45 30.68
CA ASP A 49 -9.83 21.26 30.84
C ASP A 49 -8.72 20.90 29.82
N ASP A 50 -8.92 19.87 29.01
CA ASP A 50 -7.97 19.47 27.99
C ASP A 50 -7.94 20.45 26.81
N LYS A 51 -6.75 20.95 26.45
CA LYS A 51 -6.54 21.78 25.25
C LYS A 51 -6.92 21.09 23.93
N LYS A 52 -7.14 19.77 23.95
CA LYS A 52 -7.57 18.93 22.83
C LYS A 52 -9.03 18.45 22.95
N ALA A 53 -9.76 18.88 23.98
CA ALA A 53 -11.16 18.52 24.14
C ALA A 53 -12.00 19.01 22.97
N GLU A 54 -13.01 18.22 22.59
CA GLU A 54 -13.97 18.63 21.59
C GLU A 54 -14.74 19.85 22.06
N LYS A 55 -14.84 20.83 21.16
CA LYS A 55 -15.66 22.04 21.36
C LYS A 55 -16.88 22.07 20.45
N ASP A 56 -16.90 21.19 19.46
CA ASP A 56 -17.93 21.13 18.45
C ASP A 56 -19.06 20.22 18.92
N SER A 57 -20.31 20.61 18.63
CA SER A 57 -21.46 19.72 18.81
C SER A 57 -21.37 18.51 17.86
N PRO A 58 -22.02 17.38 18.18
CA PRO A 58 -22.11 16.22 17.29
C PRO A 58 -22.53 16.54 15.85
N THR A 59 -23.55 17.39 15.64
CA THR A 59 -23.94 17.85 14.29
C THR A 59 -22.81 18.59 13.59
N THR A 60 -22.14 19.52 14.29
CA THR A 60 -21.02 20.28 13.73
C THR A 60 -19.84 19.37 13.39
N ALA A 61 -19.56 18.38 14.24
CA ALA A 61 -18.53 17.37 13.99
C ALA A 61 -18.86 16.50 12.77
N ALA A 62 -20.13 16.12 12.59
CA ALA A 62 -20.62 15.37 11.43
C ALA A 62 -20.49 16.18 10.13
N ILE A 63 -20.86 17.47 10.14
CA ILE A 63 -20.71 18.34 8.97
C ILE A 63 -19.23 18.56 8.64
N LYS A 64 -18.38 18.79 9.65
CA LYS A 64 -16.92 18.86 9.47
C LYS A 64 -16.34 17.56 8.90
N CYS A 65 -16.89 16.41 9.31
CA CYS A 65 -16.51 15.11 8.78
C CYS A 65 -16.87 14.99 7.29
N ALA A 66 -18.12 15.31 6.93
CA ALA A 66 -18.57 15.33 5.54
C ALA A 66 -17.72 16.28 4.67
N TYR A 67 -17.42 17.48 5.18
CA TYR A 67 -16.51 18.45 4.56
C TYR A 67 -15.11 17.89 4.31
N GLN A 68 -14.48 17.25 5.31
CA GLN A 68 -13.14 16.68 5.15
C GLN A 68 -13.13 15.49 4.17
N ILE A 69 -14.17 14.65 4.20
CA ILE A 69 -14.30 13.53 3.25
C ILE A 69 -14.51 14.06 1.83
N MET A 70 -15.34 15.09 1.67
CA MET A 70 -15.56 15.73 0.38
C MET A 70 -14.25 16.28 -0.20
N GLN A 71 -13.44 16.96 0.62
CA GLN A 71 -12.10 17.42 0.21
C GLN A 71 -11.19 16.26 -0.18
N GLN A 72 -11.15 15.19 0.63
CA GLN A 72 -10.36 14.00 0.33
C GLN A 72 -10.81 13.30 -0.97
N ARG A 73 -12.09 13.38 -1.35
CA ARG A 73 -12.65 12.75 -2.54
C ARG A 73 -12.43 13.55 -3.82
N ILE A 74 -12.53 14.88 -3.78
CA ILE A 74 -12.08 15.75 -4.89
C ILE A 74 -10.66 15.35 -5.34
N ILE A 75 -9.82 15.08 -4.33
CA ILE A 75 -8.44 14.64 -4.46
C ILE A 75 -8.35 13.20 -4.99
N SER A 76 -8.86 12.22 -4.23
CA SER A 76 -8.65 10.80 -4.48
C SER A 76 -9.51 10.22 -5.62
N ASN A 77 -10.80 10.56 -5.68
CA ASN A 77 -11.78 10.00 -6.61
C ASN A 77 -12.75 11.10 -7.12
N PRO A 78 -12.44 11.76 -8.24
CA PRO A 78 -13.14 12.96 -8.71
C PRO A 78 -14.49 12.65 -9.38
N LYS A 79 -14.77 11.38 -9.66
CA LYS A 79 -15.99 10.92 -10.33
C LYS A 79 -17.05 10.46 -9.34
N ASP A 80 -16.70 10.42 -8.05
CA ASP A 80 -17.62 10.06 -6.99
C ASP A 80 -18.55 11.22 -6.71
N MET A 81 -19.80 10.89 -6.40
CA MET A 81 -20.82 11.86 -6.03
C MET A 81 -20.99 11.87 -4.53
N ILE A 82 -21.03 13.07 -3.96
CA ILE A 82 -21.27 13.25 -2.53
C ILE A 82 -22.38 14.27 -2.37
N GLY A 83 -23.38 13.94 -1.55
CA GLY A 83 -24.42 14.86 -1.14
C GLY A 83 -24.50 14.96 0.38
N VAL A 84 -25.06 16.06 0.88
CA VAL A 84 -25.32 16.28 2.31
C VAL A 84 -26.77 16.68 2.50
N LEU A 85 -27.51 15.82 3.19
CA LEU A 85 -28.90 15.98 3.60
C LEU A 85 -28.95 16.17 5.11
N LEU A 86 -29.47 17.30 5.55
CA LEU A 86 -29.83 17.52 6.95
C LEU A 86 -31.27 17.08 7.17
N PHE A 87 -31.55 16.42 8.28
CA PHE A 87 -32.91 16.07 8.66
C PHE A 87 -33.20 16.46 10.11
N GLY A 88 -34.45 16.80 10.41
CA GLY A 88 -34.82 17.38 11.70
C GLY A 88 -34.70 18.91 11.76
N THR A 89 -34.47 19.58 10.62
CA THR A 89 -34.42 21.04 10.54
C THR A 89 -35.82 21.66 10.54
N GLU A 90 -35.95 22.89 11.06
CA GLU A 90 -37.20 23.66 10.93
C GLU A 90 -37.50 23.97 9.45
N GLN A 91 -36.48 24.36 8.69
CA GLN A 91 -36.57 24.60 7.25
C GLN A 91 -36.56 23.28 6.46
N SER A 92 -37.18 23.29 5.29
CA SER A 92 -37.19 22.16 4.35
C SER A 92 -36.76 22.64 2.96
N LYS A 93 -35.81 21.94 2.34
CA LYS A 93 -35.29 22.22 0.99
C LYS A 93 -34.90 20.91 0.31
N PHE A 94 -35.27 20.71 -0.94
CA PHE A 94 -34.91 19.49 -1.69
C PHE A 94 -34.20 19.78 -3.01
N GLN A 95 -34.80 20.55 -3.92
CA GLN A 95 -34.14 21.04 -5.14
C GLN A 95 -34.59 22.48 -5.40
N ASP A 96 -33.82 23.23 -6.19
CA ASP A 96 -34.20 24.59 -6.60
C ASP A 96 -35.57 24.52 -7.30
N GLU A 97 -36.55 25.20 -6.70
CA GLU A 97 -37.88 25.33 -7.28
C GLU A 97 -37.76 26.17 -8.55
N ASP A 98 -37.56 25.53 -9.71
CA ASP A 98 -37.89 26.18 -10.97
C ASP A 98 -39.36 26.62 -10.90
N GLU A 99 -39.65 27.89 -11.18
CA GLU A 99 -41.00 28.50 -11.14
C GLU A 99 -42.04 27.75 -12.01
N ASN A 100 -41.61 26.80 -12.85
CA ASN A 100 -42.44 25.95 -13.70
C ASN A 100 -42.68 24.52 -13.18
N SER A 101 -42.06 24.13 -12.06
CA SER A 101 -42.26 22.81 -11.46
C SER A 101 -43.56 22.76 -10.67
N ARG A 102 -44.59 22.11 -11.25
CA ARG A 102 -45.89 21.88 -10.59
C ARG A 102 -45.69 21.13 -9.27
N GLY A 103 -45.69 21.86 -8.15
CA GLY A 103 -45.79 21.35 -6.78
C GLY A 103 -44.80 20.22 -6.48
N GLY A 104 -43.52 20.57 -6.26
CA GLY A 104 -42.50 19.60 -5.83
C GLY A 104 -42.94 18.87 -4.56
N LEU A 105 -42.63 17.58 -4.45
CA LEU A 105 -42.81 16.83 -3.20
C LEU A 105 -41.96 17.50 -2.11
N GLN A 106 -42.59 18.30 -1.26
CA GLN A 106 -41.92 18.93 -0.13
C GLN A 106 -41.73 17.84 0.94
N TYR A 107 -40.47 17.45 1.19
CA TYR A 107 -40.12 16.54 2.28
C TYR A 107 -40.00 17.38 3.56
N PRO A 108 -40.95 17.31 4.50
CA PRO A 108 -40.91 18.14 5.69
C PRO A 108 -39.68 17.80 6.55
N HIS A 109 -39.05 18.85 7.08
CA HIS A 109 -37.87 18.79 7.95
C HIS A 109 -36.65 18.10 7.33
N CYS A 110 -36.58 18.08 6.00
CA CYS A 110 -35.43 17.60 5.24
C CYS A 110 -34.86 18.77 4.45
N TYR A 111 -33.59 19.09 4.67
CA TYR A 111 -32.87 20.16 4.00
C TYR A 111 -31.66 19.60 3.24
N LEU A 112 -31.73 19.59 1.91
CA LEU A 112 -30.62 19.22 1.05
C LEU A 112 -29.63 20.39 0.98
N LEU A 113 -28.54 20.27 1.75
CA LEU A 113 -27.50 21.29 1.86
C LEU A 113 -26.59 21.29 0.62
N SER A 114 -26.25 20.10 0.13
CA SER A 114 -25.51 19.91 -1.12
C SER A 114 -26.12 18.70 -1.82
N ASP A 115 -26.48 18.87 -3.09
CA ASP A 115 -27.08 17.81 -3.88
C ASP A 115 -26.05 16.70 -4.18
N LEU A 116 -26.53 15.49 -4.48
CA LEU A 116 -25.69 14.36 -4.80
C LEU A 116 -25.06 14.56 -6.19
N ASN A 117 -23.89 15.17 -6.21
CA ASN A 117 -23.14 15.47 -7.42
C ASN A 117 -21.62 15.34 -7.17
N ILE A 118 -20.83 15.46 -8.24
CA ILE A 118 -19.37 15.56 -8.14
C ILE A 118 -19.06 16.83 -7.33
N PRO A 119 -18.35 16.72 -6.20
CA PRO A 119 -18.11 17.87 -5.33
C PRO A 119 -17.38 19.00 -6.04
N ALA A 120 -17.95 20.20 -5.98
CA ALA A 120 -17.35 21.42 -6.47
C ALA A 120 -16.73 22.23 -5.31
N ALA A 121 -15.93 23.23 -5.66
CA ALA A 121 -15.39 24.17 -4.68
C ALA A 121 -16.50 24.92 -3.92
N GLU A 122 -17.62 25.18 -4.58
CA GLU A 122 -18.80 25.83 -3.99
C GLU A 122 -19.43 24.98 -2.89
N ASP A 123 -19.61 23.67 -3.09
CA ASP A 123 -20.14 22.76 -2.06
C ASP A 123 -19.29 22.79 -0.78
N VAL A 124 -17.97 22.83 -0.96
CA VAL A 124 -16.99 22.91 0.13
C VAL A 124 -17.08 24.25 0.85
N LYS A 125 -17.31 25.36 0.12
CA LYS A 125 -17.54 26.69 0.69
C LYS A 125 -18.85 26.73 1.50
N THR A 126 -19.94 26.15 0.99
CA THR A 126 -21.24 26.05 1.68
C THR A 126 -21.12 25.30 3.00
N LEU A 127 -20.52 24.10 2.98
CA LEU A 127 -20.31 23.30 4.20
C LEU A 127 -19.42 24.03 5.22
N ARG A 128 -18.41 24.76 4.74
CA ARG A 128 -17.56 25.58 5.59
C ARG A 128 -18.33 26.73 6.24
N GLY A 129 -19.20 27.42 5.49
CA GLY A 129 -20.00 28.52 6.00
C GLY A 129 -20.96 28.07 7.11
N VAL A 130 -21.58 26.89 6.95
CA VAL A 130 -22.41 26.27 8.00
C VAL A 130 -21.58 25.98 9.26
N VAL A 131 -20.37 25.42 9.09
CA VAL A 131 -19.48 25.11 10.21
C VAL A 131 -18.94 26.36 10.92
N GLN A 132 -18.67 27.42 10.17
CA GLN A 132 -18.20 28.71 10.71
C GLN A 132 -19.32 29.58 11.27
N GLN A 133 -20.58 29.14 11.12
CA GLN A 133 -21.79 29.88 11.51
C GLN A 133 -21.83 31.29 10.88
N ASP A 134 -21.50 31.36 9.59
CA ASP A 134 -21.65 32.59 8.82
C ASP A 134 -23.11 33.06 8.90
N GLU A 135 -23.34 34.39 8.87
CA GLU A 135 -24.67 34.99 9.06
C GLU A 135 -25.75 34.39 8.15
N GLU A 136 -25.37 33.93 6.95
CA GLU A 136 -26.25 33.30 5.97
C GLU A 136 -26.78 31.91 6.41
N PHE A 137 -26.03 31.18 7.23
CA PHE A 137 -26.33 29.80 7.63
C PHE A 137 -26.70 29.65 9.10
N LYS A 138 -26.76 30.75 9.87
CA LYS A 138 -27.11 30.71 11.30
C LYS A 138 -28.49 30.11 11.57
N ASP A 139 -29.45 30.39 10.70
CA ASP A 139 -30.84 29.94 10.84
C ASP A 139 -31.06 28.52 10.29
N LEU A 140 -30.02 27.87 9.75
CA LEU A 140 -30.14 26.55 9.13
C LEU A 140 -30.14 25.41 10.17
N LEU A 141 -29.31 25.53 11.21
CA LEU A 141 -29.14 24.50 12.24
C LEU A 141 -30.16 24.68 13.39
N VAL A 142 -31.39 25.00 13.04
CA VAL A 142 -32.50 25.11 14.00
C VAL A 142 -33.32 23.82 13.97
N PRO A 143 -33.44 23.10 15.10
CA PRO A 143 -34.18 21.85 15.15
C PRO A 143 -35.68 22.11 15.05
N THR A 144 -36.40 21.20 14.39
CA THR A 144 -37.86 21.24 14.32
C THR A 144 -38.51 20.93 15.67
N LYS A 145 -39.69 21.49 15.90
CA LYS A 145 -40.55 21.15 17.05
C LYS A 145 -41.47 19.95 16.76
N GLU A 146 -41.60 19.57 15.49
CA GLU A 146 -42.43 18.46 15.04
C GLU A 146 -41.66 17.13 15.09
N PRO A 147 -42.33 15.98 15.27
CA PRO A 147 -41.65 14.69 15.26
C PRO A 147 -41.04 14.39 13.89
N VAL A 148 -39.75 14.09 13.87
CA VAL A 148 -38.99 13.78 12.66
C VAL A 148 -39.44 12.45 12.06
N SER A 149 -39.90 12.46 10.81
CA SER A 149 -40.30 11.26 10.08
C SER A 149 -39.14 10.61 9.33
N MET A 150 -38.58 9.52 9.88
CA MET A 150 -37.58 8.71 9.17
C MET A 150 -38.07 8.20 7.80
N SER A 151 -39.37 7.95 7.65
CA SER A 151 -39.92 7.54 6.35
C SER A 151 -39.76 8.64 5.28
N ASN A 152 -39.90 9.92 5.66
CA ASN A 152 -39.68 11.05 4.77
C ASN A 152 -38.19 11.19 4.40
N MET A 153 -37.28 11.07 5.37
CA MET A 153 -35.84 11.13 5.12
C MET A 153 -35.38 10.00 4.19
N LEU A 154 -35.81 8.76 4.43
CA LEU A 154 -35.45 7.62 3.59
C LEU A 154 -36.07 7.73 2.18
N PHE A 155 -37.28 8.27 2.07
CA PHE A 155 -37.92 8.48 0.78
C PHE A 155 -37.26 9.64 -0.01
N CYS A 156 -36.88 10.71 0.68
CA CYS A 156 -36.05 11.79 0.15
C CYS A 156 -34.71 11.25 -0.40
N ALA A 157 -34.01 10.44 0.38
CA ALA A 157 -32.78 9.77 -0.05
C ALA A 157 -33.00 8.87 -1.29
N ASN A 158 -34.09 8.09 -1.30
CA ASN A 158 -34.44 7.22 -2.44
C ASN A 158 -34.61 8.03 -3.75
N GLN A 159 -35.28 9.18 -3.67
CA GLN A 159 -35.48 10.06 -4.82
C GLN A 159 -34.18 10.69 -5.32
N ILE A 160 -33.27 11.08 -4.41
CA ILE A 160 -31.93 11.57 -4.75
C ILE A 160 -31.15 10.49 -5.51
N PHE A 161 -31.07 9.26 -4.97
CA PHE A 161 -30.33 8.17 -5.61
C PHE A 161 -30.92 7.78 -6.97
N THR A 162 -32.25 7.73 -7.07
CA THR A 162 -32.95 7.40 -8.32
C THR A 162 -32.69 8.44 -9.41
N THR A 163 -32.69 9.73 -9.06
CA THR A 163 -32.55 10.84 -10.01
C THR A 163 -31.09 11.05 -10.43
N ARG A 164 -30.16 11.03 -9.48
CA ARG A 164 -28.76 11.44 -9.72
C ARG A 164 -27.84 10.29 -10.06
N THR A 165 -28.15 9.06 -9.64
CA THR A 165 -27.19 7.94 -9.68
C THR A 165 -27.67 6.63 -10.31
N PRO A 166 -28.51 6.62 -11.37
CA PRO A 166 -29.07 5.39 -11.94
C PRO A 166 -28.00 4.42 -12.49
N ASN A 167 -26.82 4.93 -12.88
CA ASN A 167 -25.72 4.15 -13.46
C ASN A 167 -24.56 3.87 -12.48
N PHE A 168 -24.71 4.20 -11.19
CA PHE A 168 -23.69 3.94 -10.18
C PHE A 168 -23.86 2.55 -9.61
N GLY A 169 -22.77 1.77 -9.58
CA GLY A 169 -22.79 0.40 -9.03
C GLY A 169 -22.49 0.32 -7.53
N SER A 170 -22.14 1.43 -6.90
CA SER A 170 -22.02 1.56 -5.43
C SER A 170 -22.80 2.80 -4.99
N ARG A 171 -23.79 2.61 -4.14
CA ARG A 171 -24.65 3.68 -3.58
C ARG A 171 -24.77 3.47 -2.08
N ARG A 172 -24.50 4.51 -1.30
CA ARG A 172 -24.43 4.41 0.17
C ARG A 172 -25.10 5.58 0.85
N LEU A 173 -25.94 5.28 1.82
CA LEU A 173 -26.58 6.26 2.69
C LEU A 173 -25.94 6.19 4.08
N PHE A 174 -25.26 7.25 4.49
CA PHE A 174 -24.64 7.37 5.81
C PHE A 174 -25.56 8.12 6.75
N ILE A 175 -26.10 7.45 7.76
CA ILE A 175 -26.99 8.05 8.76
C ILE A 175 -26.17 8.36 10.02
N ILE A 176 -26.09 9.63 10.40
CA ILE A 176 -25.39 10.10 11.61
C ILE A 176 -26.43 10.69 12.57
N THR A 177 -26.62 10.07 13.73
CA THR A 177 -27.69 10.40 14.68
C THR A 177 -27.39 9.87 16.08
N ASP A 178 -27.93 10.53 17.10
CA ASP A 178 -27.92 10.07 18.49
C ASP A 178 -29.26 9.45 18.95
N LYS A 179 -30.28 9.50 18.08
CA LYS A 179 -31.62 9.01 18.38
C LYS A 179 -31.76 7.54 17.99
N ASP A 180 -31.76 6.66 19.00
CA ASP A 180 -31.81 5.21 18.83
C ASP A 180 -33.21 4.64 18.56
N ASP A 181 -34.27 5.35 18.96
CA ASP A 181 -35.67 5.00 18.68
C ASP A 181 -36.50 6.23 18.25
N PRO A 182 -36.42 6.65 16.97
CA PRO A 182 -37.11 7.84 16.47
C PRO A 182 -38.64 7.72 16.45
N HIS A 183 -39.18 6.49 16.42
CA HIS A 183 -40.63 6.21 16.28
C HIS A 183 -41.20 5.37 17.43
N ALA A 184 -40.65 5.50 18.64
CA ALA A 184 -40.99 4.67 19.80
C ALA A 184 -42.51 4.57 20.07
N SER A 185 -43.24 5.68 19.88
CA SER A 185 -44.69 5.78 20.12
C SER A 185 -45.57 5.49 18.89
N ASP A 186 -45.01 5.46 17.68
CA ASP A 186 -45.77 5.33 16.43
C ASP A 186 -45.34 4.10 15.61
N LYS A 187 -46.12 3.02 15.78
CA LYS A 187 -45.91 1.77 15.04
C LYS A 187 -46.12 1.92 13.54
N ASN A 188 -47.01 2.82 13.10
CA ASN A 188 -47.28 3.02 11.68
C ASN A 188 -46.10 3.73 11.02
N ALA A 189 -45.58 4.79 11.65
CA ALA A 189 -44.39 5.49 11.17
C ALA A 189 -43.16 4.56 11.11
N ARG A 190 -43.01 3.66 12.11
CA ARG A 190 -41.97 2.62 12.10
C ARG A 190 -42.11 1.66 10.92
N SER A 191 -43.31 1.14 10.67
CA SER A 191 -43.57 0.24 9.54
C SER A 191 -43.33 0.94 8.19
N GLN A 192 -43.73 2.21 8.06
CA GLN A 192 -43.46 3.00 6.86
C GLN A 192 -41.95 3.19 6.63
N ALA A 193 -41.18 3.48 7.69
CA ALA A 193 -39.72 3.59 7.58
C ALA A 193 -39.07 2.26 7.13
N GLN A 194 -39.54 1.11 7.64
CA GLN A 194 -39.07 -0.21 7.20
C GLN A 194 -39.34 -0.46 5.71
N VAL A 195 -40.54 -0.12 5.22
CA VAL A 195 -40.88 -0.23 3.80
C VAL A 195 -39.94 0.64 2.96
N ARG A 196 -39.70 1.90 3.36
CA ARG A 196 -38.78 2.79 2.64
C ARG A 196 -37.33 2.35 2.67
N ALA A 197 -36.88 1.76 3.78
CA ALA A 197 -35.56 1.17 3.88
C ALA A 197 -35.41 -0.03 2.94
N LYS A 198 -36.46 -0.85 2.81
CA LYS A 198 -36.50 -1.95 1.85
C LYS A 198 -36.44 -1.44 0.40
N ASP A 199 -37.19 -0.38 0.08
CA ASP A 199 -37.14 0.24 -1.25
C ASP A 199 -35.70 0.67 -1.62
N LEU A 200 -34.95 1.22 -0.65
CA LEU A 200 -33.53 1.58 -0.83
C LEU A 200 -32.63 0.35 -1.02
N TYR A 201 -32.85 -0.72 -0.25
CA TYR A 201 -32.11 -1.97 -0.40
C TYR A 201 -32.36 -2.62 -1.77
N ASP A 202 -33.61 -2.68 -2.22
CA ASP A 202 -33.99 -3.21 -3.54
C ASP A 202 -33.42 -2.34 -4.68
N LEU A 203 -33.20 -1.03 -4.43
CA LEU A 203 -32.48 -0.12 -5.34
C LEU A 203 -30.94 -0.35 -5.34
N GLY A 204 -30.42 -1.19 -4.45
CA GLY A 204 -28.99 -1.46 -4.29
C GLY A 204 -28.24 -0.41 -3.45
N VAL A 205 -28.95 0.36 -2.61
CA VAL A 205 -28.35 1.32 -1.68
C VAL A 205 -28.01 0.62 -0.36
N VAL A 206 -26.77 0.74 0.07
CA VAL A 206 -26.31 0.24 1.37
C VAL A 206 -26.50 1.33 2.43
N ILE A 207 -27.28 1.05 3.46
CA ILE A 207 -27.48 1.96 4.60
C ILE A 207 -26.42 1.66 5.66
N GLU A 208 -25.59 2.66 6.00
CA GLU A 208 -24.62 2.57 7.08
C GLU A 208 -24.99 3.56 8.19
N LEU A 209 -25.00 3.07 9.43
CA LEU A 209 -25.31 3.84 10.62
C LEU A 209 -24.04 4.22 11.38
N PHE A 210 -23.96 5.49 11.77
CA PHE A 210 -22.94 6.05 12.64
C PHE A 210 -23.61 6.56 13.93
N PRO A 211 -23.82 5.66 14.92
CA PRO A 211 -24.60 5.97 16.12
C PRO A 211 -23.78 6.77 17.13
N ILE A 212 -24.33 7.89 17.59
CA ILE A 212 -23.69 8.75 18.61
C ILE A 212 -24.35 8.50 19.97
N SER A 213 -23.54 8.08 20.94
CA SER A 213 -23.93 7.87 22.33
C SER A 213 -23.51 9.07 23.17
N HIS A 214 -24.35 9.52 24.07
CA HIS A 214 -24.05 10.57 25.03
C HIS A 214 -23.62 9.98 26.38
N PRO A 215 -22.96 10.75 27.28
CA PRO A 215 -22.61 10.27 28.61
C PRO A 215 -23.80 9.70 29.38
N ASP A 216 -24.99 10.27 29.18
CA ASP A 216 -26.23 9.91 29.87
C ASP A 216 -27.08 8.88 29.10
N HIS A 217 -26.72 8.56 27.84
CA HIS A 217 -27.50 7.66 26.98
C HIS A 217 -26.61 6.85 26.04
N GLU A 218 -26.61 5.53 26.21
CA GLU A 218 -25.95 4.61 25.30
C GLU A 218 -26.89 4.23 24.14
N PHE A 219 -26.39 4.34 22.91
CA PHE A 219 -27.19 4.12 21.71
C PHE A 219 -27.56 2.64 21.54
N GLY A 220 -28.87 2.33 21.59
CA GLY A 220 -29.39 0.98 21.42
C GLY A 220 -29.85 0.66 19.99
N ARG A 221 -28.95 0.10 19.16
CA ARG A 221 -29.25 -0.23 17.74
C ARG A 221 -30.48 -1.13 17.55
N SER A 222 -30.66 -2.12 18.43
CA SER A 222 -31.76 -3.10 18.36
C SER A 222 -33.15 -2.51 18.57
N LYS A 223 -33.24 -1.26 19.03
CA LYS A 223 -34.54 -0.60 19.23
C LYS A 223 -35.23 -0.26 17.91
N PHE A 224 -34.50 0.12 16.86
CA PHE A 224 -35.07 0.53 15.57
C PHE A 224 -34.20 0.16 14.36
N TYR A 225 -32.89 0.40 14.43
CA TYR A 225 -32.00 0.36 13.26
C TYR A 225 -31.69 -1.04 12.74
N ASP A 226 -31.79 -2.08 13.56
CA ASP A 226 -31.66 -3.47 13.11
C ASP A 226 -32.75 -3.88 12.12
N ASP A 227 -33.92 -3.22 12.15
CA ASP A 227 -35.02 -3.51 11.25
C ASP A 227 -34.89 -2.83 9.87
N ILE A 228 -34.06 -1.79 9.76
CA ILE A 228 -33.89 -0.99 8.52
C ILE A 228 -32.55 -1.20 7.83
N ILE A 229 -31.53 -1.70 8.54
CA ILE A 229 -30.21 -1.98 7.97
C ILE A 229 -30.21 -3.42 7.44
N TYR A 230 -30.49 -3.56 6.15
CA TYR A 230 -30.36 -4.82 5.43
C TYR A 230 -28.89 -5.13 5.13
N ARG A 231 -28.49 -6.39 5.32
CA ARG A 231 -27.13 -6.88 5.07
C ARG A 231 -27.20 -8.03 4.08
N ASP A 232 -26.26 -8.07 3.15
CA ASP A 232 -26.15 -9.17 2.18
C ASP A 232 -25.68 -10.45 2.90
N PRO A 233 -26.49 -11.52 2.95
CA PRO A 233 -26.11 -12.79 3.56
C PRO A 233 -24.93 -13.48 2.85
N ALA A 234 -24.69 -13.18 1.56
CA ALA A 234 -23.60 -13.77 0.77
C ALA A 234 -22.22 -13.17 1.09
N ALA A 235 -22.16 -12.03 1.79
CA ALA A 235 -20.92 -11.38 2.18
C ALA A 235 -20.16 -12.12 3.32
N GLY A 236 -20.77 -13.16 3.90
CA GLY A 236 -20.25 -13.89 5.05
C GLY A 236 -20.40 -13.10 6.34
N GLU A 237 -20.88 -13.74 7.40
CA GLU A 237 -21.15 -13.10 8.72
C GLU A 237 -19.87 -12.66 9.48
N ASP A 238 -18.66 -12.88 8.94
CA ASP A 238 -17.46 -13.02 9.77
C ASP A 238 -16.47 -11.84 9.80
N LEU A 239 -16.79 -10.63 9.30
CA LEU A 239 -15.87 -9.47 9.43
C LEU A 239 -16.46 -8.12 9.81
N ASP A 240 -17.79 -7.95 9.89
CA ASP A 240 -18.37 -6.70 10.40
C ASP A 240 -18.82 -6.90 11.85
N VAL A 241 -17.87 -6.67 12.77
CA VAL A 241 -18.22 -6.24 14.13
C VAL A 241 -19.25 -5.11 13.96
N GLY A 242 -20.43 -5.24 14.59
CA GLY A 242 -21.46 -4.20 14.52
C GLY A 242 -20.84 -2.80 14.71
N PRO A 243 -21.38 -1.76 14.06
CA PRO A 243 -20.81 -0.41 14.10
C PRO A 243 -20.50 -0.04 15.55
N SER A 244 -19.27 0.43 15.80
CA SER A 244 -18.88 0.88 17.13
C SER A 244 -19.80 2.01 17.57
N ASN A 245 -20.42 1.89 18.74
CA ASN A 245 -21.13 3.02 19.36
C ASN A 245 -20.13 4.16 19.57
N PHE A 246 -20.27 5.25 18.82
CA PHE A 246 -19.42 6.43 18.99
C PHE A 246 -19.86 7.15 20.25
N LYS A 247 -18.92 7.75 20.99
CA LYS A 247 -19.24 8.59 22.15
C LYS A 247 -19.16 10.06 21.75
N SER A 248 -20.13 10.87 22.20
CA SER A 248 -20.21 12.31 21.92
C SER A 248 -19.13 13.11 22.66
N SER A 249 -18.55 12.54 23.72
CA SER A 249 -17.28 12.97 24.30
C SER A 249 -16.19 11.98 23.89
N GLY A 250 -15.14 12.46 23.23
CA GLY A 250 -14.01 11.64 22.83
C GLY A 250 -13.47 10.76 23.98
N SER A 251 -13.54 9.44 23.84
CA SER A 251 -12.86 8.51 24.74
C SER A 251 -11.43 8.25 24.26
N ASP A 252 -10.49 8.04 25.19
CA ASP A 252 -9.08 7.72 24.91
C ASP A 252 -8.28 8.80 24.14
N GLY A 253 -8.71 10.06 24.22
CA GLY A 253 -7.96 11.20 23.67
C GLY A 253 -8.09 11.40 22.16
N ILE A 254 -9.14 10.84 21.56
CA ILE A 254 -9.49 10.92 20.13
C ILE A 254 -10.87 11.58 20.00
N SER A 255 -11.00 12.58 19.12
CA SER A 255 -12.26 13.30 18.91
C SER A 255 -13.29 12.45 18.14
N LEU A 256 -14.59 12.61 18.43
CA LEU A 256 -15.71 12.07 17.64
C LEU A 256 -15.49 12.29 16.14
N LEU A 257 -15.03 13.48 15.74
CA LEU A 257 -14.69 13.78 14.35
C LEU A 257 -13.66 12.79 13.76
N SER A 258 -12.57 12.53 14.47
CA SER A 258 -11.52 11.64 13.97
C SER A 258 -11.94 10.17 13.97
N ASN A 259 -12.79 9.75 14.91
CA ASN A 259 -13.39 8.42 14.90
C ASN A 259 -14.36 8.24 13.73
N LEU A 260 -15.23 9.22 13.47
CA LEU A 260 -16.14 9.23 12.33
C LEU A 260 -15.33 9.13 11.02
N ILE A 261 -14.30 9.96 10.84
CA ILE A 261 -13.46 9.91 9.63
C ILE A 261 -12.82 8.54 9.46
N SER A 262 -12.26 7.97 10.53
CA SER A 262 -11.61 6.66 10.46
C SER A 262 -12.59 5.55 10.09
N ASP A 263 -13.76 5.52 10.72
CA ASP A 263 -14.77 4.48 10.47
C ASP A 263 -15.39 4.63 9.08
N ILE A 264 -15.78 5.85 8.71
CA ILE A 264 -16.32 6.15 7.39
C ILE A 264 -15.25 5.80 6.33
N ASN A 265 -13.97 6.15 6.50
CA ASN A 265 -12.91 5.77 5.57
C ASN A 265 -12.71 4.25 5.47
N SER A 266 -12.91 3.51 6.56
CA SER A 266 -12.80 2.04 6.55
C SER A 266 -13.91 1.36 5.78
N LYS A 267 -15.12 1.93 5.80
CA LYS A 267 -16.29 1.39 5.10
C LYS A 267 -16.41 1.92 3.67
N GLN A 268 -15.91 3.13 3.42
CA GLN A 268 -15.97 3.87 2.16
C GLN A 268 -15.45 3.13 0.91
N VAL A 269 -14.53 2.17 1.04
CA VAL A 269 -13.93 1.50 -0.12
C VAL A 269 -14.60 0.15 -0.31
N ALA A 270 -15.27 -0.03 -1.45
CA ALA A 270 -15.77 -1.35 -1.85
C ALA A 270 -14.60 -2.35 -1.94
N LYS A 271 -14.75 -3.53 -1.35
CA LYS A 271 -13.75 -4.59 -1.39
C LYS A 271 -13.57 -5.06 -2.84
N ARG A 272 -12.55 -4.56 -3.54
CA ARG A 272 -12.25 -4.97 -4.93
C ARG A 272 -11.24 -6.10 -4.95
N ALA A 273 -11.66 -7.22 -5.52
CA ALA A 273 -10.77 -8.35 -5.72
C ALA A 273 -9.87 -8.10 -6.94
N LEU A 274 -8.56 -8.29 -6.78
CA LEU A 274 -7.57 -8.33 -7.86
C LEU A 274 -7.89 -9.46 -8.86
N PHE A 275 -8.35 -10.58 -8.32
CA PHE A 275 -8.92 -11.68 -9.08
C PHE A 275 -10.03 -12.29 -8.25
N SER A 276 -11.13 -12.65 -8.90
CA SER A 276 -12.19 -13.48 -8.33
C SER A 276 -11.99 -14.92 -8.76
N ASN A 277 -12.45 -15.84 -7.91
CA ASN A 277 -12.67 -17.23 -8.31
C ASN A 277 -11.41 -18.00 -8.77
N LEU A 278 -10.25 -17.67 -8.22
CA LEU A 278 -9.02 -18.39 -8.51
C LEU A 278 -9.08 -19.78 -7.84
N PRO A 279 -8.88 -20.88 -8.60
CA PRO A 279 -8.79 -22.21 -8.03
C PRO A 279 -7.53 -22.33 -7.15
N PHE A 280 -7.73 -22.64 -5.87
CA PHE A 280 -6.68 -22.92 -4.91
C PHE A 280 -6.58 -24.44 -4.67
N GLU A 281 -5.67 -25.07 -5.38
CA GLU A 281 -5.38 -26.51 -5.32
C GLU A 281 -4.44 -26.80 -4.13
N ILE A 282 -5.00 -27.36 -3.05
CA ILE A 282 -4.24 -27.76 -1.85
C ILE A 282 -3.67 -29.17 -2.02
N GLY A 283 -4.37 -30.02 -2.77
CA GLY A 283 -3.95 -31.38 -3.09
C GLY A 283 -4.68 -31.89 -4.33
N LYS A 284 -4.36 -33.13 -4.74
CA LYS A 284 -5.05 -33.77 -5.85
C LYS A 284 -6.54 -33.89 -5.55
N ASP A 285 -7.38 -33.39 -6.46
CA ASP A 285 -8.84 -33.35 -6.33
C ASP A 285 -9.34 -32.57 -5.09
N PHE A 286 -8.49 -31.72 -4.51
CA PHE A 286 -8.81 -30.91 -3.33
C PHE A 286 -8.54 -29.43 -3.62
N THR A 287 -9.59 -28.78 -4.12
CA THR A 287 -9.56 -27.40 -4.64
C THR A 287 -10.62 -26.56 -3.93
N ILE A 288 -10.25 -25.35 -3.53
CA ILE A 288 -11.17 -24.34 -3.00
C ILE A 288 -11.12 -23.08 -3.86
N SER A 289 -12.09 -22.18 -3.71
CA SER A 289 -12.05 -20.87 -4.39
C SER A 289 -11.52 -19.78 -3.47
N VAL A 290 -10.65 -18.92 -4.00
CA VAL A 290 -10.14 -17.75 -3.29
C VAL A 290 -10.25 -16.48 -4.14
N LYS A 291 -10.45 -15.36 -3.44
CA LYS A 291 -10.37 -14.00 -3.98
C LYS A 291 -9.04 -13.39 -3.55
N GLY A 292 -8.36 -12.73 -4.47
CA GLY A 292 -7.16 -11.95 -4.18
C GLY A 292 -7.50 -10.48 -3.98
N TYR A 293 -6.82 -9.81 -3.07
CA TYR A 293 -6.98 -8.40 -2.75
C TYR A 293 -5.61 -7.75 -2.66
N ASN A 294 -5.53 -6.51 -3.13
CA ASN A 294 -4.36 -5.69 -2.93
C ASN A 294 -4.63 -4.67 -1.82
N LEU A 295 -4.12 -4.96 -0.62
CA LEU A 295 -4.32 -4.09 0.55
C LEU A 295 -3.42 -2.86 0.55
N LEU A 296 -2.26 -2.93 -0.12
CA LEU A 296 -1.26 -1.87 -0.15
C LEU A 296 -0.96 -1.50 -1.60
N GLN A 297 -1.49 -0.37 -2.05
CA GLN A 297 -1.23 0.18 -3.36
C GLN A 297 -0.42 1.47 -3.24
N LYS A 298 0.60 1.63 -4.07
CA LYS A 298 1.35 2.88 -4.17
C LYS A 298 0.41 3.95 -4.72
N GLN A 299 0.23 5.02 -3.95
CA GLN A 299 -0.53 6.16 -4.44
C GLN A 299 0.34 7.00 -5.37
N GLU A 300 -0.10 7.18 -6.61
CA GLU A 300 0.56 8.03 -7.60
C GLU A 300 -0.32 9.24 -7.94
N ARG A 301 0.29 10.23 -8.61
CA ARG A 301 -0.44 11.40 -9.10
C ARG A 301 -1.27 10.97 -10.30
N ALA A 302 -2.59 10.85 -10.13
CA ALA A 302 -3.47 10.49 -11.22
C ALA A 302 -3.73 11.70 -12.14
N ARG A 303 -3.28 11.64 -13.40
CA ARG A 303 -3.76 12.54 -14.45
C ARG A 303 -5.09 12.01 -14.95
N LYS A 304 -6.19 12.67 -14.59
CA LYS A 304 -7.56 12.20 -14.84
C LYS A 304 -8.08 12.46 -16.26
N GLY A 305 -7.42 13.35 -17.01
CA GLY A 305 -7.77 13.67 -18.38
C GLY A 305 -6.89 14.80 -18.92
N TYR A 306 -6.99 15.03 -20.22
CA TYR A 306 -6.43 16.21 -20.86
C TYR A 306 -7.45 17.35 -20.76
N VAL A 307 -6.99 18.53 -20.38
CA VAL A 307 -7.82 19.73 -20.33
C VAL A 307 -7.29 20.71 -21.35
N TYR A 308 -8.16 21.13 -22.26
CA TYR A 308 -7.87 22.20 -23.21
C TYR A 308 -8.03 23.55 -22.49
N LEU A 309 -6.95 24.33 -22.45
CA LEU A 309 -6.88 25.62 -21.75
C LEU A 309 -6.91 26.83 -22.69
N ASP A 310 -6.70 26.63 -23.99
CA ASP A 310 -6.60 27.73 -24.96
C ASP A 310 -7.98 28.27 -25.40
N GLY A 311 -9.08 27.65 -24.98
CA GLY A 311 -10.44 28.12 -25.20
C GLY A 311 -10.96 29.04 -24.09
N GLU A 312 -12.04 29.79 -24.36
CA GLU A 312 -12.72 30.63 -23.34
C GLU A 312 -13.22 29.81 -22.14
N THR A 313 -13.64 28.57 -22.38
CA THR A 313 -14.03 27.61 -21.35
C THR A 313 -13.06 26.44 -21.33
N LYS A 314 -12.64 26.03 -20.13
CA LYS A 314 -11.82 24.82 -19.93
C LYS A 314 -12.66 23.59 -20.25
N GLN A 315 -12.18 22.75 -21.17
CA GLN A 315 -12.91 21.55 -21.62
C GLN A 315 -12.06 20.30 -21.49
N TYR A 316 -12.69 19.18 -21.14
CA TYR A 316 -12.04 17.87 -21.18
C TYR A 316 -11.86 17.41 -22.63
N VAL A 317 -10.72 16.78 -22.91
CA VAL A 317 -10.39 16.26 -24.25
C VAL A 317 -10.22 14.75 -24.18
N GLU A 318 -10.82 14.05 -25.15
CA GLU A 318 -10.60 12.64 -25.41
C GLU A 318 -9.48 12.50 -26.45
N GLY A 319 -8.43 11.76 -26.09
CA GLY A 319 -7.29 11.54 -26.97
C GLY A 319 -7.48 10.25 -27.77
N GLU A 320 -7.59 10.36 -29.09
CA GLU A 320 -7.58 9.20 -29.98
C GLU A 320 -6.20 9.05 -30.63
N THR A 321 -5.65 7.84 -30.60
CA THR A 321 -4.37 7.52 -31.26
C THR A 321 -4.62 6.55 -32.41
N ALA A 322 -4.36 7.00 -33.64
CA ALA A 322 -4.42 6.17 -34.83
C ALA A 322 -3.02 6.06 -35.48
N LYS A 323 -2.66 4.85 -35.93
CA LYS A 323 -1.41 4.59 -36.64
C LYS A 323 -1.67 4.62 -38.14
N PHE A 324 -0.85 5.35 -38.89
CA PHE A 324 -0.97 5.51 -40.33
C PHE A 324 0.28 5.00 -41.03
N THR A 325 0.11 4.48 -42.24
CA THR A 325 1.23 4.17 -43.14
C THR A 325 1.89 5.46 -43.65
N GLU A 326 3.22 5.46 -43.76
CA GLU A 326 3.98 6.63 -44.22
C GLU A 326 3.65 6.99 -45.67
N ASP A 327 3.45 6.00 -46.53
CA ASP A 327 3.27 6.21 -47.98
C ASP A 327 1.86 6.66 -48.38
N SER A 328 0.83 6.14 -47.71
CA SER A 328 -0.56 6.29 -48.17
C SER A 328 -1.48 7.02 -47.19
N VAL A 329 -0.98 7.36 -45.99
CA VAL A 329 -1.78 7.92 -44.89
C VAL A 329 -3.03 7.06 -44.60
N ARG A 330 -2.98 5.78 -44.94
CA ARG A 330 -4.02 4.81 -44.62
C ARG A 330 -3.84 4.36 -43.17
N GLN A 331 -4.94 4.32 -42.42
CA GLN A 331 -4.95 3.76 -41.07
C GLN A 331 -4.59 2.27 -41.13
N VAL A 332 -3.73 1.84 -40.19
CA VAL A 332 -3.26 0.47 -40.06
C VAL A 332 -4.11 -0.25 -39.03
N GLU A 333 -4.66 -1.41 -39.39
CA GLU A 333 -5.41 -2.26 -38.46
C GLU A 333 -4.45 -3.08 -37.58
N LYS A 334 -4.88 -3.45 -36.37
CA LYS A 334 -4.06 -4.22 -35.42
C LYS A 334 -3.49 -5.51 -36.03
N ILE A 335 -4.27 -6.19 -36.87
CA ILE A 335 -3.91 -7.47 -37.52
C ILE A 335 -2.75 -7.29 -38.51
N GLU A 336 -2.58 -6.09 -39.08
CA GLU A 336 -1.51 -5.78 -40.03
C GLU A 336 -0.18 -5.49 -39.31
N ILE A 337 -0.21 -5.28 -37.99
CA ILE A 337 0.97 -4.97 -37.18
C ILE A 337 1.63 -6.28 -36.72
N LYS A 338 2.92 -6.43 -37.01
CA LYS A 338 3.75 -7.54 -36.49
C LYS A 338 4.85 -6.99 -35.59
N LYS A 339 5.14 -7.70 -34.48
CA LYS A 339 6.24 -7.35 -33.59
C LYS A 339 7.52 -7.97 -34.12
N ALA A 340 8.57 -7.16 -34.26
CA ALA A 340 9.87 -7.57 -34.79
C ALA A 340 10.96 -7.39 -33.72
N TYR A 341 11.73 -8.44 -33.44
CA TYR A 341 12.88 -8.37 -32.54
C TYR A 341 14.16 -8.57 -33.33
N LYS A 342 15.12 -7.64 -33.16
CA LYS A 342 16.40 -7.66 -33.88
C LYS A 342 17.45 -8.39 -33.05
N PHE A 343 17.95 -9.50 -33.56
CA PHE A 343 19.02 -10.29 -32.95
C PHE A 343 20.11 -10.60 -33.98
N GLY A 344 21.36 -10.25 -33.69
CA GLY A 344 22.52 -10.61 -34.52
C GLY A 344 22.47 -10.12 -35.97
N GLY A 345 21.75 -9.02 -36.26
CA GLY A 345 21.55 -8.51 -37.62
C GLY A 345 20.36 -9.09 -38.38
N SER A 346 19.72 -10.13 -37.84
CA SER A 346 18.45 -10.69 -38.34
C SER A 346 17.24 -10.12 -37.60
N GLN A 347 16.10 -10.07 -38.27
CA GLN A 347 14.82 -9.70 -37.66
C GLN A 347 13.97 -10.95 -37.51
N VAL A 348 13.51 -11.22 -36.29
CA VAL A 348 12.56 -12.29 -35.99
C VAL A 348 11.20 -11.65 -35.80
N LEU A 349 10.23 -12.06 -36.61
CA LEU A 349 8.87 -11.56 -36.61
C LEU A 349 7.99 -12.51 -35.79
N PHE A 350 7.16 -11.95 -34.91
CA PHE A 350 6.12 -12.69 -34.21
C PHE A 350 4.75 -12.06 -34.48
N THR A 351 3.77 -12.92 -34.69
CA THR A 351 2.36 -12.56 -34.64
C THR A 351 1.92 -12.35 -33.18
N GLU A 352 0.80 -11.66 -32.97
CA GLU A 352 0.25 -11.46 -31.63
C GLU A 352 -0.16 -12.79 -30.98
N GLU A 353 -0.69 -13.72 -31.76
CA GLU A 353 -1.06 -15.07 -31.29
C GLU A 353 0.15 -15.87 -30.83
N GLU A 354 1.26 -15.86 -31.59
CA GLU A 354 2.50 -16.52 -31.19
C GLU A 354 3.07 -15.90 -29.91
N MET A 355 3.02 -14.58 -29.78
CA MET A 355 3.43 -13.88 -28.56
C MET A 355 2.56 -14.28 -27.35
N LYS A 356 1.24 -14.46 -27.54
CA LYS A 356 0.34 -14.95 -26.48
C LYS A 356 0.68 -16.39 -26.10
N GLN A 357 0.86 -17.28 -27.08
CA GLN A 357 1.22 -18.69 -26.86
C GLN A 357 2.55 -18.85 -26.11
N LEU A 358 3.56 -18.05 -26.43
CA LEU A 358 4.85 -18.06 -25.73
C LEU A 358 4.74 -17.71 -24.23
N LYS A 359 3.66 -17.02 -23.83
CA LYS A 359 3.40 -16.63 -22.44
C LYS A 359 2.37 -17.53 -21.74
N THR A 360 1.74 -18.47 -22.43
CA THR A 360 0.73 -19.36 -21.85
C THR A 360 1.38 -20.55 -21.15
N PHE A 361 1.37 -20.55 -19.82
CA PHE A 361 1.90 -21.65 -18.99
C PHE A 361 0.81 -22.51 -18.33
N GLY A 362 -0.45 -22.31 -18.71
CA GLY A 362 -1.61 -23.02 -18.17
C GLY A 362 -2.76 -22.09 -17.78
N SER A 363 -3.80 -22.65 -17.17
CA SER A 363 -4.91 -21.88 -16.60
C SER A 363 -4.49 -21.17 -15.31
N PRO A 364 -5.16 -20.05 -14.94
CA PRO A 364 -4.97 -19.41 -13.64
C PRO A 364 -5.19 -20.40 -12.50
N VAL A 365 -4.22 -20.51 -11.60
CA VAL A 365 -4.28 -21.45 -10.48
C VAL A 365 -3.30 -21.03 -9.37
N LEU A 366 -3.69 -21.26 -8.13
CA LEU A 366 -2.80 -21.29 -6.99
C LEU A 366 -2.65 -22.74 -6.55
N ARG A 367 -1.49 -23.36 -6.74
CA ARG A 367 -1.26 -24.78 -6.42
C ARG A 367 -0.21 -24.93 -5.34
N ILE A 368 -0.54 -25.55 -4.22
CA ILE A 368 0.44 -25.85 -3.17
C ILE A 368 1.42 -26.90 -3.67
N ILE A 369 2.71 -26.59 -3.57
CA ILE A 369 3.82 -27.51 -3.82
C ILE A 369 4.20 -28.22 -2.52
N GLY A 370 4.19 -27.51 -1.39
CA GLY A 370 4.47 -28.07 -0.08
C GLY A 370 4.50 -27.04 1.04
N PHE A 371 4.97 -27.45 2.23
CA PHE A 371 5.06 -26.59 3.41
C PHE A 371 6.50 -26.53 3.93
N LYS A 372 6.94 -25.34 4.35
CA LYS A 372 8.26 -25.10 4.93
C LYS A 372 8.15 -24.29 6.23
N PRO A 373 9.14 -24.34 7.13
CA PRO A 373 9.16 -23.45 8.30
C PRO A 373 9.25 -21.98 7.88
N GLN A 374 8.56 -21.09 8.60
CA GLN A 374 8.59 -19.64 8.31
C GLN A 374 10.00 -19.05 8.46
N SER A 375 10.86 -19.62 9.32
CA SER A 375 12.25 -19.20 9.50
C SER A 375 13.12 -19.36 8.25
N MET A 376 12.70 -20.17 7.27
CA MET A 376 13.43 -20.34 6.01
C MET A 376 13.17 -19.20 5.02
N LEU A 377 12.16 -18.35 5.25
CA LEU A 377 11.90 -17.19 4.41
C LEU A 377 12.74 -16.01 4.90
N PRO A 378 13.79 -15.60 4.17
CA PRO A 378 14.53 -14.41 4.55
C PRO A 378 13.71 -13.16 4.23
N PHE A 379 13.85 -12.12 5.05
CA PHE A 379 13.14 -10.86 4.89
C PHE A 379 13.35 -10.22 3.50
N TRP A 380 14.53 -10.37 2.90
CA TRP A 380 14.87 -9.82 1.58
C TRP A 380 14.24 -10.57 0.39
N ALA A 381 13.64 -11.74 0.60
CA ALA A 381 13.06 -12.54 -0.50
C ALA A 381 11.72 -12.00 -1.01
N ALA A 382 11.17 -10.92 -0.45
CA ALA A 382 10.00 -10.26 -1.02
C ALA A 382 10.44 -9.28 -2.12
N ILE A 383 10.18 -9.59 -3.39
CA ILE A 383 10.53 -8.70 -4.52
C ILE A 383 9.42 -7.72 -4.85
N LYS A 384 8.17 -8.22 -4.91
CA LYS A 384 6.99 -7.47 -5.34
C LYS A 384 6.00 -7.32 -4.20
N LYS A 385 4.98 -6.49 -4.43
CA LYS A 385 3.84 -6.32 -3.52
C LYS A 385 3.18 -7.67 -3.21
N SER A 386 2.89 -7.90 -1.93
CA SER A 386 2.21 -9.11 -1.49
C SER A 386 0.72 -9.04 -1.78
N THR A 387 0.14 -10.13 -2.24
CA THR A 387 -1.31 -10.23 -2.47
C THR A 387 -1.98 -10.87 -1.25
N PHE A 388 -3.06 -10.29 -0.76
CA PHE A 388 -3.84 -10.89 0.32
C PHE A 388 -4.94 -11.76 -0.28
N ILE A 389 -5.13 -12.99 0.20
CA ILE A 389 -6.20 -13.87 -0.29
C ILE A 389 -7.21 -14.18 0.82
N TYR A 390 -8.47 -14.33 0.41
CA TYR A 390 -9.60 -14.67 1.26
C TYR A 390 -10.48 -15.72 0.57
N PRO A 391 -11.16 -16.63 1.30
CA PRO A 391 -12.00 -17.65 0.68
C PRO A 391 -13.22 -17.05 -0.04
N SER A 392 -13.73 -17.79 -1.00
CA SER A 392 -15.01 -17.50 -1.67
C SER A 392 -15.84 -18.77 -1.80
N GLU A 393 -17.13 -18.66 -1.50
CA GLU A 393 -18.11 -19.76 -1.62
C GLU A 393 -18.79 -19.82 -3.00
N GLU A 394 -18.42 -18.94 -3.95
CA GLU A 394 -19.13 -18.79 -5.24
C GLU A 394 -19.07 -20.05 -6.12
N HIS A 395 -17.90 -20.70 -6.19
CA HIS A 395 -17.71 -21.92 -7.00
C HIS A 395 -17.67 -23.21 -6.20
N TYR A 396 -17.10 -23.17 -4.99
CA TYR A 396 -16.89 -24.36 -4.15
C TYR A 396 -17.46 -24.11 -2.77
N ILE A 397 -18.58 -24.78 -2.46
CA ILE A 397 -19.22 -24.72 -1.15
C ILE A 397 -18.33 -25.45 -0.13
N GLY A 398 -18.01 -24.79 0.99
CA GLY A 398 -17.10 -25.25 2.04
C GLY A 398 -15.67 -24.69 1.94
N SER A 399 -15.41 -23.77 1.01
CA SER A 399 -14.09 -23.14 0.82
C SER A 399 -13.60 -22.42 2.09
N THR A 400 -14.49 -21.70 2.76
CA THR A 400 -14.21 -20.91 3.98
C THR A 400 -13.78 -21.82 5.13
N ARG A 401 -14.45 -22.96 5.29
CA ARG A 401 -14.12 -23.93 6.34
C ARG A 401 -12.71 -24.51 6.15
N VAL A 402 -12.38 -24.90 4.92
CA VAL A 402 -11.05 -25.44 4.57
C VAL A 402 -9.97 -24.39 4.72
N PHE A 403 -10.22 -23.18 4.20
CA PHE A 403 -9.31 -22.06 4.30
C PHE A 403 -9.01 -21.69 5.76
N SER A 404 -10.04 -21.60 6.60
CA SER A 404 -9.89 -21.33 8.04
C SER A 404 -9.06 -22.40 8.74
N ALA A 405 -9.30 -23.68 8.45
CA ALA A 405 -8.49 -24.77 9.00
C ALA A 405 -7.02 -24.70 8.57
N LEU A 406 -6.76 -24.37 7.30
CA LEU A 406 -5.40 -24.17 6.78
C LEU A 406 -4.70 -22.99 7.47
N TRP A 407 -5.39 -21.85 7.58
CA TRP A 407 -4.88 -20.65 8.26
C TRP A 407 -4.51 -20.94 9.71
N GLN A 408 -5.42 -21.53 10.49
CA GLN A 408 -5.17 -21.90 11.90
C GLN A 408 -3.95 -22.83 12.05
N LYS A 409 -3.81 -23.80 11.13
CA LYS A 409 -2.68 -24.74 11.17
C LYS A 409 -1.35 -24.09 10.80
N LEU A 410 -1.31 -23.23 9.78
CA LEU A 410 -0.10 -22.51 9.40
C LEU A 410 0.38 -21.60 10.53
N THR A 411 -0.55 -20.92 11.23
CA THR A 411 -0.24 -20.07 12.39
C THR A 411 0.28 -20.89 13.57
N LYS A 412 -0.41 -21.97 13.94
CA LYS A 412 -0.02 -22.81 15.07
C LYS A 412 1.34 -23.47 14.88
N ASP A 413 1.61 -23.99 13.70
CA ASP A 413 2.84 -24.73 13.40
C ASP A 413 4.01 -23.82 12.97
N LYS A 414 3.79 -22.50 12.84
CA LYS A 414 4.75 -21.54 12.28
C LYS A 414 5.35 -22.02 10.94
N LYS A 415 4.46 -22.49 10.06
CA LYS A 415 4.79 -22.95 8.71
C LYS A 415 4.29 -21.96 7.66
N MET A 416 4.92 -21.99 6.50
CA MET A 416 4.49 -21.31 5.29
C MET A 416 4.16 -22.35 4.22
N GLY A 417 3.16 -22.08 3.40
CA GLY A 417 2.95 -22.82 2.16
C GLY A 417 3.92 -22.31 1.09
N VAL A 418 4.40 -23.18 0.21
CA VAL A 418 5.08 -22.80 -1.02
C VAL A 418 4.17 -23.22 -2.15
N ALA A 419 3.79 -22.29 -3.01
CA ALA A 419 2.83 -22.53 -4.06
C ALA A 419 3.31 -22.02 -5.43
N TRP A 420 2.83 -22.70 -6.46
CA TRP A 420 2.87 -22.28 -7.84
C TRP A 420 1.68 -21.37 -8.11
N TYR A 421 1.93 -20.14 -8.55
CA TYR A 421 0.92 -19.12 -8.72
C TYR A 421 0.90 -18.60 -10.16
N ILE A 422 -0.24 -18.76 -10.82
CA ILE A 422 -0.56 -18.17 -12.11
C ILE A 422 -1.76 -17.24 -11.88
N ALA A 423 -1.53 -15.94 -11.92
CA ALA A 423 -2.53 -14.93 -11.56
C ALA A 423 -3.67 -14.82 -12.58
N ARG A 424 -3.34 -14.88 -13.89
CA ARG A 424 -4.28 -14.71 -15.01
C ARG A 424 -3.88 -15.55 -16.21
N SER A 425 -4.75 -15.63 -17.21
CA SER A 425 -4.45 -16.29 -18.48
C SER A 425 -3.24 -15.61 -19.13
N ASN A 426 -2.42 -16.38 -19.84
CA ASN A 426 -1.23 -15.88 -20.54
C ASN A 426 -0.20 -15.16 -19.62
N ALA A 427 -0.21 -15.47 -18.32
CA ALA A 427 0.79 -14.99 -17.37
C ALA A 427 1.86 -16.05 -17.11
N ALA A 428 3.10 -15.58 -16.95
CA ALA A 428 4.18 -16.43 -16.49
C ALA A 428 3.95 -16.87 -15.03
N PRO A 429 4.24 -18.13 -14.69
CA PRO A 429 4.07 -18.65 -13.36
C PRO A 429 5.12 -18.11 -12.41
N VAL A 430 4.72 -17.92 -11.16
CA VAL A 430 5.57 -17.39 -10.10
C VAL A 430 5.50 -18.32 -8.89
N LEU A 431 6.63 -18.48 -8.20
CA LEU A 431 6.64 -19.14 -6.90
C LEU A 431 6.27 -18.15 -5.80
N VAL A 432 5.30 -18.51 -4.96
CA VAL A 432 4.86 -17.68 -3.84
C VAL A 432 4.98 -18.43 -2.52
N ALA A 433 5.34 -17.70 -1.46
CA ALA A 433 5.20 -18.16 -0.09
C ALA A 433 3.85 -17.69 0.47
N ILE A 434 3.06 -18.65 0.95
CA ILE A 434 1.77 -18.43 1.60
C ILE A 434 2.00 -18.32 3.11
N LEU A 435 1.76 -17.13 3.66
CA LEU A 435 1.93 -16.85 5.08
C LEU A 435 0.59 -16.46 5.72
N PRO A 436 0.24 -17.01 6.90
CA PRO A 436 -0.94 -16.57 7.62
C PRO A 436 -0.74 -15.19 8.22
N SER A 437 -1.77 -14.33 8.14
CA SER A 437 -1.82 -13.10 8.92
C SER A 437 -2.18 -13.41 10.37
N GLU A 438 -1.54 -12.72 11.30
CA GLU A 438 -2.02 -12.61 12.68
C GLU A 438 -2.99 -11.43 12.72
N GLU A 439 -4.20 -11.66 13.22
CA GLU A 439 -5.19 -10.58 13.40
C GLU A 439 -4.62 -9.53 14.35
N ARG A 440 -4.48 -8.30 13.85
CA ARG A 440 -4.04 -7.16 14.64
C ARG A 440 -5.16 -6.14 14.65
N ALA A 441 -5.86 -6.04 15.78
CA ALA A 441 -6.79 -4.96 16.04
C ALA A 441 -6.02 -3.65 16.27
N SER A 442 -6.57 -2.54 15.79
CA SER A 442 -6.12 -1.22 16.20
C SER A 442 -6.40 -1.03 17.69
N ASP A 443 -5.39 -0.59 18.45
CA ASP A 443 -5.51 -0.24 19.87
C ASP A 443 -6.63 0.79 20.12
N THR A 444 -7.00 1.60 19.11
CA THR A 444 -7.90 2.75 19.26
C THR A 444 -9.34 2.50 18.82
N THR A 445 -9.57 1.74 17.75
CA THR A 445 -10.91 1.57 17.16
C THR A 445 -11.46 0.15 17.29
N LYS A 446 -10.68 -0.80 17.83
CA LYS A 446 -10.99 -2.25 17.81
C LYS A 446 -11.25 -2.83 16.41
N VAL A 447 -11.07 -2.05 15.35
CA VAL A 447 -11.16 -2.51 13.96
C VAL A 447 -9.85 -3.23 13.60
N PRO A 448 -9.90 -4.42 12.95
CA PRO A 448 -8.70 -5.10 12.50
C PRO A 448 -7.95 -4.26 11.46
N ILE A 449 -6.70 -3.88 11.74
CA ILE A 449 -5.80 -3.20 10.80
C ILE A 449 -5.39 -4.17 9.68
N ILE A 450 -5.18 -5.44 10.04
CA ILE A 450 -4.87 -6.52 9.10
C ILE A 450 -5.91 -7.62 9.32
N PRO A 451 -6.74 -7.94 8.32
CA PRO A 451 -7.73 -9.00 8.45
C PRO A 451 -7.07 -10.38 8.59
N ALA A 452 -7.79 -11.32 9.21
CA ALA A 452 -7.40 -12.72 9.24
C ALA A 452 -7.48 -13.33 7.83
N GLY A 453 -6.38 -13.89 7.34
CA GLY A 453 -6.29 -14.48 6.01
C GLY A 453 -4.87 -14.92 5.65
N LEU A 454 -4.62 -15.11 4.36
CA LEU A 454 -3.30 -15.57 3.88
C LEU A 454 -2.68 -14.52 2.95
N TRP A 455 -1.38 -14.35 3.07
CA TRP A 455 -0.57 -13.48 2.23
C TRP A 455 0.23 -14.31 1.23
N LEU A 456 0.23 -13.90 -0.03
CA LEU A 456 1.06 -14.43 -1.10
C LEU A 456 2.28 -13.51 -1.29
N TYR A 457 3.45 -14.00 -0.87
CA TYR A 457 4.73 -13.32 -1.07
C TYR A 457 5.44 -13.92 -2.28
N GLN A 458 5.63 -13.11 -3.32
CA GLN A 458 6.39 -13.53 -4.51
C GLN A 458 7.86 -13.76 -4.15
N LEU A 459 8.34 -14.97 -4.44
CA LEU A 459 9.72 -15.38 -4.22
C LEU A 459 10.60 -15.10 -5.46
N PRO A 460 11.89 -14.74 -5.26
CA PRO A 460 12.84 -14.54 -6.34
C PRO A 460 13.20 -15.83 -7.06
N PHE A 461 13.22 -15.75 -8.38
CA PHE A 461 13.98 -16.67 -9.22
C PHE A 461 15.47 -16.33 -9.15
N LEU A 462 16.29 -17.16 -9.80
CA LEU A 462 17.73 -16.94 -9.84
C LEU A 462 18.07 -15.62 -10.55
N ASP A 463 17.32 -15.28 -11.60
CA ASP A 463 17.51 -14.08 -12.41
C ASP A 463 17.25 -12.77 -11.63
N ASP A 464 16.43 -12.84 -10.58
CA ASP A 464 16.14 -11.70 -9.70
C ASP A 464 17.29 -11.42 -8.72
N LYS A 465 18.13 -12.42 -8.45
CA LYS A 465 19.27 -12.27 -7.55
C LYS A 465 20.41 -11.56 -8.26
N ARG A 466 20.84 -10.45 -7.67
CA ARG A 466 21.99 -9.69 -8.16
C ARG A 466 23.21 -10.07 -7.33
N ASP A 467 24.21 -10.64 -8.01
CA ASP A 467 25.50 -10.92 -7.38
C ASP A 467 26.16 -9.61 -6.97
N LEU A 468 26.51 -9.52 -5.69
CA LEU A 468 27.34 -8.44 -5.19
C LEU A 468 28.79 -8.72 -5.57
N THR A 469 29.50 -7.71 -6.04
CA THR A 469 30.97 -7.80 -6.17
C THR A 469 31.57 -8.25 -4.84
N PRO A 470 32.59 -9.13 -4.82
CA PRO A 470 33.18 -9.63 -3.59
C PRO A 470 33.61 -8.48 -2.68
N GLN A 471 32.83 -8.20 -1.64
CA GLN A 471 33.19 -7.20 -0.66
C GLN A 471 34.31 -7.77 0.20
N GLN A 472 35.30 -6.93 0.54
CA GLN A 472 36.25 -7.27 1.60
C GLN A 472 35.44 -7.63 2.86
N LYS A 473 35.95 -8.58 3.67
CA LYS A 473 35.28 -8.99 4.91
C LYS A 473 34.86 -7.72 5.68
N PRO A 474 33.56 -7.57 6.03
CA PRO A 474 33.11 -6.37 6.70
C PRO A 474 33.86 -6.22 8.02
N LEU A 475 34.32 -5.00 8.30
CA LEU A 475 34.89 -4.67 9.61
C LEU A 475 33.79 -4.87 10.66
N VAL A 476 34.01 -5.77 11.61
CA VAL A 476 33.07 -6.00 12.71
C VAL A 476 33.36 -5.00 13.81
N ALA A 477 32.34 -4.29 14.28
CA ALA A 477 32.46 -3.36 15.39
C ALA A 477 32.80 -4.08 16.71
N PRO A 478 33.68 -3.51 17.57
CA PRO A 478 33.91 -4.03 18.91
C PRO A 478 32.66 -4.00 19.79
N ASP A 479 32.56 -4.90 20.77
CA ASP A 479 31.41 -5.00 21.68
C ASP A 479 31.12 -3.69 22.43
N VAL A 480 32.17 -2.93 22.79
CA VAL A 480 32.05 -1.63 23.47
C VAL A 480 31.25 -0.63 22.60
N LEU A 481 31.52 -0.61 21.29
CA LEU A 481 30.82 0.25 20.33
C LEU A 481 29.36 -0.20 20.16
N ILE A 482 29.12 -1.51 20.14
CA ILE A 482 27.79 -2.11 20.00
C ILE A 482 26.91 -1.78 21.22
N ASP A 483 27.45 -1.92 22.43
CA ASP A 483 26.71 -1.67 23.67
C ASP A 483 26.35 -0.19 23.86
N GLU A 484 27.22 0.74 23.47
CA GLU A 484 26.90 2.17 23.50
C GLU A 484 25.90 2.55 22.39
N MET A 485 26.00 1.97 21.19
CA MET A 485 25.00 2.16 20.14
C MET A 485 23.62 1.61 20.56
N ARG A 486 23.56 0.51 21.31
CA ARG A 486 22.31 -0.03 21.85
C ARG A 486 21.57 1.00 22.71
N LYS A 487 22.29 1.79 23.51
CA LYS A 487 21.71 2.88 24.32
C LYS A 487 21.10 3.97 23.44
N VAL A 488 21.80 4.36 22.37
CA VAL A 488 21.28 5.33 21.38
C VAL A 488 19.98 4.81 20.75
N VAL A 489 19.97 3.55 20.30
CA VAL A 489 18.77 2.94 19.68
C VAL A 489 17.59 2.87 20.65
N GLN A 490 17.83 2.55 21.92
CA GLN A 490 16.77 2.54 22.95
C GLN A 490 16.14 3.91 23.17
N GLN A 491 16.93 4.99 23.17
CA GLN A 491 16.39 6.36 23.33
C GLN A 491 15.61 6.85 22.10
N LEU A 492 15.93 6.31 20.92
CA LEU A 492 15.28 6.65 19.66
C LEU A 492 14.10 5.72 19.30
N GLN A 493 13.77 4.78 20.19
CA GLN A 493 12.64 3.88 19.98
C GLN A 493 11.32 4.68 19.95
N LEU A 494 10.51 4.41 18.92
CA LEU A 494 9.19 5.01 18.80
C LEU A 494 8.29 4.59 19.99
N PRO A 495 7.29 5.41 20.38
CA PRO A 495 6.33 5.03 21.41
C PRO A 495 5.72 3.66 21.13
N LYS A 496 5.61 2.82 22.17
CA LYS A 496 5.16 1.42 22.09
C LYS A 496 6.03 0.49 21.21
N ALA A 497 7.20 0.94 20.74
CA ALA A 497 8.06 0.22 19.82
C ALA A 497 7.40 -0.17 18.48
N ILE A 498 6.34 0.52 18.08
CA ILE A 498 5.55 0.21 16.88
C ILE A 498 5.71 1.34 15.86
N TYR A 499 6.11 0.98 14.64
CA TYR A 499 6.03 1.86 13.49
C TYR A 499 4.61 1.82 12.91
N ASP A 500 3.98 2.99 12.81
CA ASP A 500 2.64 3.16 12.28
C ASP A 500 2.72 3.95 10.96
N PRO A 501 2.50 3.29 9.80
CA PRO A 501 2.58 3.94 8.49
C PRO A 501 1.58 5.08 8.31
N SER A 502 0.42 5.04 8.98
CA SER A 502 -0.66 6.05 8.81
C SER A 502 -0.25 7.45 9.25
N LYS A 503 0.77 7.57 10.11
CA LYS A 503 1.31 8.84 10.61
C LYS A 503 2.19 9.59 9.61
N TYR A 504 2.60 8.92 8.52
CA TYR A 504 3.55 9.43 7.53
C TYR A 504 2.91 9.49 6.14
N PRO A 505 1.99 10.45 5.89
CA PRO A 505 1.41 10.63 4.56
C PRO A 505 2.47 11.08 3.55
N ASN A 506 2.28 10.77 2.27
CA ASN A 506 3.20 11.18 1.19
C ASN A 506 3.25 12.71 1.06
N PRO A 507 4.37 13.38 1.39
CA PRO A 507 4.44 14.85 1.40
C PRO A 507 4.19 15.47 0.03
N SER A 508 4.65 14.80 -1.04
CA SER A 508 4.52 15.29 -2.40
C SER A 508 3.08 15.27 -2.89
N LEU A 509 2.32 14.25 -2.51
CA LEU A 509 0.88 14.18 -2.82
C LEU A 509 0.09 15.16 -1.97
N GLN A 510 0.35 15.23 -0.66
CA GLN A 510 -0.31 16.19 0.22
C GLN A 510 -0.11 17.62 -0.26
N TRP A 511 1.12 17.95 -0.67
CA TRP A 511 1.44 19.25 -1.25
C TRP A 511 0.68 19.54 -2.54
N HIS A 512 0.72 18.60 -3.49
CA HIS A 512 0.02 18.72 -4.76
C HIS A 512 -1.48 19.01 -4.57
N TYR A 513 -2.12 18.25 -3.68
CA TYR A 513 -3.54 18.39 -3.42
C TYR A 513 -3.90 19.63 -2.60
N LYS A 514 -3.04 20.03 -1.67
CA LYS A 514 -3.21 21.29 -0.92
C LYS A 514 -3.14 22.51 -1.84
N ILE A 515 -2.23 22.51 -2.82
CA ILE A 515 -2.18 23.56 -3.85
C ILE A 515 -3.45 23.55 -4.70
N LEU A 516 -3.88 22.38 -5.17
CA LEU A 516 -5.12 22.28 -5.97
C LEU A 516 -6.34 22.79 -5.20
N GLN A 517 -6.43 22.48 -3.91
CA GLN A 517 -7.48 22.97 -3.03
C GLN A 517 -7.43 24.50 -2.89
N ALA A 518 -6.25 25.07 -2.62
CA ALA A 518 -6.08 26.51 -2.50
C ALA A 518 -6.44 27.23 -3.81
N LEU A 519 -6.03 26.69 -4.96
CA LEU A 519 -6.40 27.21 -6.29
C LEU A 519 -7.89 27.10 -6.58
N ALA A 520 -8.55 26.03 -6.13
CA ALA A 520 -9.98 25.82 -6.35
C ALA A 520 -10.86 26.71 -5.45
N LEU A 521 -10.37 27.04 -4.25
CA LEU A 521 -11.07 27.86 -3.26
C LEU A 521 -10.72 29.35 -3.34
N ASP A 522 -9.81 29.75 -4.23
CA ASP A 522 -9.21 31.09 -4.32
C ASP A 522 -8.54 31.54 -3.00
N GLU A 523 -7.87 30.61 -2.32
CA GLU A 523 -7.11 30.87 -1.10
C GLU A 523 -5.64 31.21 -1.37
N GLU A 524 -4.99 31.83 -0.39
CA GLU A 524 -3.55 32.10 -0.46
C GLU A 524 -2.75 30.78 -0.54
N LEU A 525 -1.87 30.71 -1.53
CA LEU A 525 -1.04 29.53 -1.72
C LEU A 525 -0.08 29.38 -0.53
N PRO A 526 -0.03 28.20 0.11
CA PRO A 526 0.98 27.97 1.13
C PRO A 526 2.38 28.05 0.51
N ASP A 527 3.36 28.55 1.26
CA ASP A 527 4.75 28.65 0.79
C ASP A 527 5.56 27.37 0.98
N GLN A 528 5.24 26.59 2.01
CA GLN A 528 6.01 25.39 2.38
C GLN A 528 5.12 24.17 2.64
N PRO A 529 5.53 22.97 2.16
CA PRO A 529 4.87 21.72 2.48
C PRO A 529 5.15 21.30 3.93
N GLU A 530 4.14 20.74 4.60
CA GLU A 530 4.33 20.07 5.89
C GLU A 530 4.80 18.63 5.64
N ASP A 531 6.09 18.37 5.83
CA ASP A 531 6.69 17.05 5.64
C ASP A 531 6.88 16.32 6.98
N LYS A 532 6.05 15.31 7.22
CA LYS A 532 6.11 14.46 8.43
C LYS A 532 7.19 13.37 8.35
N THR A 533 7.80 13.15 7.20
CA THR A 533 8.88 12.17 6.98
C THR A 533 10.24 12.70 7.40
N VAL A 534 10.40 14.02 7.52
CA VAL A 534 11.63 14.66 8.00
C VAL A 534 11.86 14.29 9.48
N PRO A 535 13.05 13.76 9.84
CA PRO A 535 13.38 13.47 11.22
C PRO A 535 13.32 14.71 12.11
N LYS A 536 12.76 14.59 13.31
CA LYS A 536 12.66 15.68 14.28
C LYS A 536 14.02 15.92 14.97
N PHE A 537 14.97 16.51 14.25
CA PHE A 537 16.36 16.69 14.70
C PHE A 537 16.48 17.28 16.12
N ARG A 538 15.72 18.34 16.43
CA ARG A 538 15.71 18.95 17.78
C ARG A 538 15.27 17.98 18.89
N GLN A 539 14.32 17.09 18.60
CA GLN A 539 13.85 16.10 19.58
C GLN A 539 14.82 14.92 19.70
N ILE A 540 15.43 14.52 18.58
CA ILE A 540 16.47 13.49 18.53
C ILE A 540 17.67 13.94 19.36
N ASP A 541 18.15 15.16 19.15
CA ASP A 541 19.26 15.75 19.89
C ASP A 541 18.97 15.84 21.39
N LYS A 542 17.78 16.32 21.78
CA LYS A 542 17.38 16.38 23.18
C LYS A 542 17.32 15.01 23.89
N ARG A 543 17.00 13.92 23.16
CA ARG A 543 16.85 12.58 23.75
C ARG A 543 18.13 11.76 23.71
N ALA A 544 18.86 11.86 22.60
CA ALA A 544 19.98 10.97 22.28
C ALA A 544 21.30 11.70 22.05
N GLY A 545 21.33 13.03 22.02
CA GLY A 545 22.51 13.83 21.65
C GLY A 545 23.74 13.51 22.50
N GLU A 546 23.60 13.43 23.83
CA GLU A 546 24.69 13.06 24.73
C GLU A 546 25.25 11.66 24.44
N TYR A 547 24.36 10.68 24.21
CA TYR A 547 24.75 9.31 23.90
C TYR A 547 25.41 9.19 22.52
N ILE A 548 24.94 9.95 21.53
CA ILE A 548 25.51 10.00 20.18
C ILE A 548 26.92 10.60 20.21
N ASN A 549 27.10 11.71 20.94
CA ASN A 549 28.42 12.34 21.09
C ASN A 549 29.41 11.41 21.80
N LYS A 550 28.97 10.78 22.89
CA LYS A 550 29.77 9.79 23.62
C LYS A 550 30.14 8.59 22.74
N TRP A 551 29.20 8.09 21.94
CA TRP A 551 29.46 7.01 20.98
C TRP A 551 30.50 7.44 19.94
N GLY A 552 30.42 8.68 19.44
CA GLY A 552 31.41 9.25 18.51
C GLY A 552 32.82 9.32 19.10
N GLU A 553 32.95 9.75 20.36
CA GLU A 553 34.26 9.76 21.06
C GLU A 553 34.86 8.36 21.23
N ILE A 554 34.02 7.36 21.51
CA ILE A 554 34.45 5.97 21.65
C ILE A 554 34.84 5.41 20.28
N LEU A 555 34.05 5.69 19.24
CA LEU A 555 34.38 5.31 17.86
C LEU A 555 35.76 5.85 17.46
N ASP A 556 36.04 7.12 17.75
CA ASP A 556 37.33 7.74 17.41
C ASP A 556 38.49 7.08 18.15
N LYS A 557 38.31 6.66 19.41
CA LYS A 557 39.33 5.94 20.19
C LYS A 557 39.59 4.54 19.62
N GLU A 558 38.53 3.75 19.46
CA GLU A 558 38.59 2.39 18.91
C GLU A 558 39.18 2.39 17.49
N PHE A 559 38.80 3.38 16.66
CA PHE A 559 39.34 3.51 15.32
C PHE A 559 40.84 3.84 15.32
N ARG A 560 41.31 4.69 16.24
CA ARG A 560 42.75 4.97 16.39
C ARG A 560 43.52 3.75 16.88
N GLU A 561 42.96 2.96 17.77
CA GLU A 561 43.57 1.71 18.24
C GLU A 561 43.65 0.68 17.10
N TYR A 562 42.56 0.49 16.37
CA TYR A 562 42.54 -0.35 15.16
C TYR A 562 43.59 0.08 14.14
N GLN A 563 43.71 1.39 13.88
CA GLN A 563 44.73 1.93 12.99
C GLN A 563 46.17 1.66 13.47
N LYS A 564 46.42 1.80 14.78
CA LYS A 564 47.73 1.51 15.38
C LYS A 564 48.11 0.04 15.23
N GLU A 565 47.16 -0.86 15.46
CA GLU A 565 47.38 -2.31 15.35
C GLU A 565 47.60 -2.79 13.90
N HIS A 566 46.86 -2.24 12.94
CA HIS A 566 46.86 -2.75 11.57
C HIS A 566 47.82 -2.02 10.62
N TYR A 567 48.11 -0.74 10.88
CA TYR A 567 48.91 0.10 9.97
C TYR A 567 50.16 0.68 10.61
N GLY A 568 50.41 0.43 11.91
CA GLY A 568 51.50 1.03 12.67
C GLY A 568 51.24 2.51 12.90
N GLY A 569 51.07 2.90 14.17
CA GLY A 569 50.66 4.25 14.55
C GLY A 569 51.48 5.36 13.89
N ILE A 570 50.86 6.14 13.01
CA ILE A 570 51.37 7.44 12.56
C ILE A 570 50.32 8.47 12.96
N ASP A 571 50.53 9.08 14.12
CA ASP A 571 49.82 10.31 14.48
C ASP A 571 50.20 11.39 13.46
N GLY A 572 49.20 11.84 12.70
CA GLY A 572 49.31 13.02 11.85
C GLY A 572 50.08 12.82 10.54
N THR A 573 49.42 12.28 9.52
CA THR A 573 49.54 12.81 8.15
C THR A 573 48.34 12.35 7.33
N LYS A 574 47.75 13.30 6.59
CA LYS A 574 46.62 13.09 5.69
C LYS A 574 46.80 11.77 4.91
N LEU A 575 45.94 10.78 5.17
CA LEU A 575 45.80 9.64 4.26
C LEU A 575 45.49 10.22 2.88
N LYS A 576 46.41 10.03 1.93
CA LYS A 576 46.07 10.16 0.51
C LYS A 576 44.92 9.19 0.28
N ARG A 577 43.71 9.73 0.07
CA ARG A 577 42.67 9.00 -0.67
C ARG A 577 43.36 8.39 -1.88
N ALA A 578 43.28 7.08 -2.04
CA ALA A 578 43.59 6.45 -3.30
C ALA A 578 42.61 7.07 -4.31
N ARG A 579 43.12 8.04 -5.07
CA ARG A 579 42.41 8.67 -6.16
C ARG A 579 42.25 7.57 -7.22
N VAL A 580 41.01 7.21 -7.51
CA VAL A 580 40.68 6.49 -8.74
C VAL A 580 40.91 7.50 -9.85
N ASP A 581 42.11 7.51 -10.42
CA ASP A 581 42.38 8.14 -11.70
C ASP A 581 43.10 7.10 -12.56
N SER A 582 42.38 6.72 -13.62
CA SER A 582 42.89 6.18 -14.87
C SER A 582 44.09 7.00 -15.36
N GLU A 583 44.99 6.30 -16.06
CA GLU A 583 46.18 6.78 -16.80
C GLU A 583 47.53 6.63 -16.08
N GLU A 584 48.31 5.63 -16.53
CA GLU A 584 49.76 5.47 -16.28
C GLU A 584 50.55 6.62 -16.92
N PRO A 585 51.66 7.12 -16.31
CA PRO A 585 53.00 6.55 -16.56
C PRO A 585 54.05 6.85 -15.42
N PRO A 586 55.36 6.60 -15.62
CA PRO A 586 56.07 5.35 -15.81
C PRO A 586 56.68 4.82 -14.49
N LYS A 587 56.57 3.51 -14.23
CA LYS A 587 57.08 2.88 -12.99
C LYS A 587 58.62 2.84 -12.96
N LYS A 588 59.22 3.64 -12.07
CA LYS A 588 60.52 3.32 -11.44
C LYS A 588 60.40 1.99 -10.70
N LYS A 589 61.40 1.12 -10.89
CA LYS A 589 61.51 -0.22 -10.31
C LYS A 589 61.28 -0.20 -8.78
N VAL A 590 60.20 -0.81 -8.34
CA VAL A 590 59.94 -1.15 -6.93
C VAL A 590 60.25 -2.63 -6.74
N LYS A 591 61.12 -2.93 -5.76
CA LYS A 591 61.43 -4.28 -5.29
C LYS A 591 60.15 -4.94 -4.76
N PRO A 592 59.80 -6.18 -5.16
CA PRO A 592 58.75 -6.91 -4.48
C PRO A 592 59.22 -7.31 -3.08
N ALA A 593 58.34 -7.13 -2.10
CA ALA A 593 58.48 -7.66 -0.76
C ALA A 593 58.56 -9.19 -0.85
N HIS A 594 59.67 -9.74 -0.35
CA HIS A 594 59.88 -11.16 -0.18
C HIS A 594 58.98 -11.63 0.95
N SER A 595 58.00 -12.50 0.66
CA SER A 595 57.47 -13.41 1.66
C SER A 595 58.65 -14.23 2.18
N GLY A 596 58.98 -14.13 3.46
CA GLY A 596 60.15 -14.78 4.08
C GLY A 596 60.08 -16.31 4.15
N GLN A 597 59.47 -16.98 3.16
CA GLN A 597 59.50 -18.42 2.98
C GLN A 597 60.56 -18.76 1.92
N THR A 598 61.61 -19.44 2.35
CA THR A 598 62.64 -20.02 1.49
C THR A 598 62.04 -21.20 0.68
N LEU A 599 62.45 -21.36 -0.57
CA LEU A 599 61.98 -22.43 -1.48
C LEU A 599 62.13 -23.84 -0.89
N ASP A 600 63.13 -24.06 -0.04
CA ASP A 600 63.40 -25.33 0.64
C ASP A 600 62.29 -25.73 1.64
N GLY A 601 61.54 -24.76 2.17
CA GLY A 601 60.45 -25.00 3.12
C GLY A 601 59.08 -25.32 2.49
N MET A 602 58.96 -25.30 1.15
CA MET A 602 57.69 -25.49 0.46
C MET A 602 57.34 -26.98 0.28
N SER A 603 56.05 -27.30 0.45
CA SER A 603 55.51 -28.63 0.15
C SER A 603 55.49 -28.91 -1.35
N VAL A 604 55.49 -30.19 -1.75
CA VAL A 604 55.44 -30.61 -3.18
C VAL A 604 54.22 -30.03 -3.90
N SER A 605 53.07 -29.92 -3.20
CA SER A 605 51.84 -29.30 -3.70
C SER A 605 51.99 -27.80 -4.00
N GLU A 606 52.73 -27.07 -3.16
CA GLU A 606 52.99 -25.63 -3.38
C GLU A 606 53.98 -25.43 -4.52
N LEU A 607 55.00 -26.29 -4.63
CA LEU A 607 55.96 -26.28 -5.73
C LEU A 607 55.27 -26.56 -7.09
N LYS A 608 54.30 -27.49 -7.15
CA LYS A 608 53.48 -27.74 -8.36
C LYS A 608 52.70 -26.50 -8.82
N ASN A 609 52.15 -25.73 -7.88
CA ASN A 609 51.43 -24.48 -8.20
C ASN A 609 52.39 -23.38 -8.70
N VAL A 610 53.61 -23.31 -8.16
CA VAL A 610 54.64 -22.36 -8.60
C VAL A 610 55.16 -22.71 -10.01
N VAL A 611 55.27 -24.00 -10.35
CA VAL A 611 55.58 -24.46 -11.72
C VAL A 611 54.44 -24.12 -12.68
N GLY A 612 53.19 -24.43 -12.32
CA GLY A 612 52.01 -24.16 -13.16
C GLY A 612 51.82 -22.68 -13.50
N THR A 613 52.36 -21.78 -12.68
CA THR A 613 52.33 -20.32 -12.90
C THR A 613 53.60 -19.75 -13.54
N LYS A 614 54.55 -20.60 -13.99
CA LYS A 614 55.89 -20.23 -14.50
C LYS A 614 56.70 -19.36 -13.53
N GLY A 615 56.42 -19.51 -12.23
CA GLY A 615 56.95 -18.68 -11.15
C GLY A 615 58.41 -18.97 -10.78
N LEU A 616 58.96 -20.14 -11.15
CA LEU A 616 60.34 -20.56 -10.84
C LEU A 616 61.40 -19.60 -11.39
N SER A 617 61.13 -18.93 -12.51
CA SER A 617 62.03 -17.94 -13.12
C SER A 617 62.30 -16.71 -12.24
N LYS A 618 61.42 -16.43 -11.26
CA LYS A 618 61.51 -15.27 -10.37
C LYS A 618 62.43 -15.47 -9.17
N PHE A 619 62.75 -16.72 -8.81
CA PHE A 619 63.63 -17.03 -7.68
C PHE A 619 65.10 -16.80 -8.03
N THR A 620 65.91 -16.53 -7.01
CA THR A 620 67.35 -16.32 -7.18
C THR A 620 68.06 -17.63 -7.52
N MET A 621 69.23 -17.53 -8.16
CA MET A 621 70.03 -18.72 -8.48
C MET A 621 70.45 -19.48 -7.20
N GLN A 622 70.61 -18.78 -6.07
CA GLN A 622 70.97 -19.39 -4.80
C GLN A 622 69.82 -20.24 -4.24
N GLU A 623 68.59 -19.71 -4.22
CA GLU A 623 67.43 -20.45 -3.72
C GLU A 623 67.12 -21.72 -4.54
N LEU A 624 67.37 -21.69 -5.86
CA LEU A 624 67.25 -22.87 -6.73
C LEU A 624 68.34 -23.91 -6.44
N LYS A 625 69.57 -23.47 -6.15
CA LYS A 625 70.67 -24.38 -5.76
C LYS A 625 70.44 -24.99 -4.40
N ASP A 626 69.89 -24.22 -3.46
CA ASP A 626 69.59 -24.69 -2.11
C ASP A 626 68.50 -25.77 -2.16
N LEU A 627 67.44 -25.56 -2.95
CA LEU A 627 66.39 -26.58 -3.19
C LEU A 627 66.95 -27.85 -3.85
N LEU A 628 67.75 -27.72 -4.92
CA LEU A 628 68.36 -28.87 -5.59
C LEU A 628 69.31 -29.63 -4.65
N SER A 629 70.08 -28.93 -3.83
CA SER A 629 70.97 -29.53 -2.84
C SER A 629 70.21 -30.25 -1.73
N ALA A 630 69.11 -29.66 -1.24
CA ALA A 630 68.24 -30.29 -0.24
C ALA A 630 67.53 -31.55 -0.76
N LYS A 631 67.28 -31.61 -2.08
CA LYS A 631 66.72 -32.80 -2.76
C LYS A 631 67.80 -33.76 -3.30
N GLY A 632 69.08 -33.50 -3.05
CA GLY A 632 70.19 -34.37 -3.45
C GLY A 632 70.52 -34.38 -4.95
N LEU A 633 70.13 -33.34 -5.69
CA LEU A 633 70.36 -33.17 -7.13
C LEU A 633 71.56 -32.24 -7.43
N ASP A 634 72.15 -32.38 -8.63
CA ASP A 634 73.29 -31.55 -9.03
C ASP A 634 72.91 -30.07 -9.24
N ALA A 635 73.51 -29.20 -8.42
CA ALA A 635 73.29 -27.76 -8.37
C ALA A 635 74.22 -26.94 -9.30
N LYS A 636 74.90 -27.61 -10.24
CA LYS A 636 75.75 -26.97 -11.27
C LYS A 636 74.94 -26.65 -12.53
N GLY A 637 75.16 -25.45 -13.08
CA GLY A 637 74.54 -25.01 -14.34
C GLY A 637 74.19 -23.53 -14.37
N LYS A 638 73.70 -23.07 -15.53
CA LYS A 638 73.08 -21.75 -15.67
C LYS A 638 71.68 -21.79 -15.02
N LYS A 639 71.11 -20.62 -14.75
CA LYS A 639 69.80 -20.51 -14.10
C LYS A 639 68.69 -21.25 -14.86
N ALA A 640 68.74 -21.26 -16.20
CA ALA A 640 67.79 -22.01 -17.03
C ALA A 640 67.86 -23.52 -16.74
N ASP A 641 69.06 -24.09 -16.73
CA ASP A 641 69.32 -25.51 -16.46
C ASP A 641 68.85 -25.92 -15.05
N LEU A 642 68.99 -25.03 -14.05
CA LEU A 642 68.51 -25.28 -12.68
C LEU A 642 66.98 -25.25 -12.60
N VAL A 643 66.32 -24.35 -13.33
CA VAL A 643 64.85 -24.28 -13.39
C VAL A 643 64.30 -25.54 -14.05
N GLU A 644 64.85 -25.94 -15.20
CA GLU A 644 64.43 -27.15 -15.93
C GLU A 644 64.59 -28.41 -15.05
N ARG A 645 65.68 -28.50 -14.27
CA ARG A 645 65.91 -29.63 -13.35
C ARG A 645 64.96 -29.65 -12.16
N VAL A 646 64.54 -28.49 -11.66
CA VAL A 646 63.50 -28.39 -10.63
C VAL A 646 62.13 -28.74 -11.19
N GLU A 647 61.81 -28.29 -12.41
CA GLU A 647 60.57 -28.64 -13.11
C GLU A 647 60.48 -30.15 -13.34
N GLN A 648 61.54 -30.77 -13.85
CA GLN A 648 61.61 -32.21 -14.08
C GLN A 648 61.45 -33.02 -12.78
N TRP A 649 62.10 -32.60 -11.69
CA TRP A 649 61.94 -33.28 -10.40
C TRP A 649 60.50 -33.20 -9.84
N ILE A 650 59.80 -32.07 -10.07
CA ILE A 650 58.41 -31.88 -9.65
C ILE A 650 57.42 -32.63 -10.57
N GLU A 651 57.76 -32.89 -11.82
CA GLU A 651 56.97 -33.75 -12.71
C GLU A 651 57.11 -35.23 -12.31
N ASP A 652 58.29 -35.64 -11.85
CA ASP A 652 58.59 -37.01 -11.43
C ASP A 652 58.07 -37.37 -10.02
N ASN A 653 57.66 -36.39 -9.19
CA ASN A 653 57.16 -36.54 -7.81
C ASN A 653 55.85 -35.79 -7.59
#